data_AF-A0A1P8FMJ0-F1
#
_entry.id   AF-A0A1P8FMJ0-F1
#
_cell.length_a   1.000
_cell.length_b   1.000
_cell.length_c   1.000
_cell.angle_alpha   90.00
_cell.angle_beta   90.00
_cell.angle_gamma   90.00
#
_symmetry.space_group_name_H-M   'P 1'
#
loop_
_entity.id
_entity.type
_entity.pdbx_description
1 polymer ?
#
loop_
_entity_poly.entity_id
_entity_poly.type
_entity_poly.pdbx_seq_one_letter_code
_entity_poly.pdbx_strand_id
1 'polypeptide(L)'
;MAQPVELPYDESTRCAERHAWLDSVRPLGWAVFLDSGDPARTTGRYDVIAAAPRRTLVVEPGQDAFAATRALLAEAGPASAAGSWPIAGGAIGYFGYELGRRFAKLPAIKAGTTPLLPEAAIGLYAWTIVIDHQERRAAITSLDAFSDADAAALRQRLLAPPPAREPFRVLGEVASTLDREAYLPRAARVIEFIHAGDCYQANLTREFRVPCSGDPWDLYRQLHDTNPAPMGAFLEYPFGAVLSSSPERFVTVEGREVLTRPIKGTRRRRADPAQDAAARAELLASTKDRAENVMIVDLLRNDLGRVCEPGSVATPEICRLETFATVHHLVSTVTGRLAAGNDALHLLEACFPGGSITGAPKKRAMEIIDALEPHRREVYCGAIGYVSATGRMDMNIPIRTTVCAKGEIRFYAGGGIVADSSPESEYEETEVKIAAIRAALQRFAVPAPPDPEKSELRRIFIAKRDAHFANGSAAFSASITQRLRELPAYRDAKTVLATFSIGKEWDTRPFAEAVLADGKTLVLPRVVKKPRMLELYAVRDLSADLVPGVWGIEEPDPARCERRDIRDVDFALVPALAVDCEGIRLGYGAGYFDRLLAGSAPGTLRVVALPDAFFIDKLPREPHDIAVDAVMTETHFHRIAEEQ
;
A
#
# COMPACT_ATOMS: atom_id res chain seq x y z
N MET A 1 -7.88 36.95 1.18
CA MET A 1 -7.01 35.83 0.76
C MET A 1 -5.99 36.46 -0.18
N ALA A 2 -4.72 36.07 -0.09
CA ALA A 2 -3.77 36.34 -1.17
C ALA A 2 -4.30 35.70 -2.47
N GLN A 3 -4.04 36.32 -3.62
CA GLN A 3 -4.50 35.73 -4.88
C GLN A 3 -3.80 34.38 -5.11
N PRO A 4 -4.53 33.30 -5.47
CA PRO A 4 -3.91 32.02 -5.77
C PRO A 4 -2.88 32.15 -6.88
N VAL A 5 -1.73 31.51 -6.71
CA VAL A 5 -0.66 31.49 -7.72
C VAL A 5 -0.75 30.18 -8.49
N GLU A 6 -1.16 30.27 -9.76
CA GLU A 6 -1.38 29.11 -10.62
C GLU A 6 -0.09 28.30 -10.88
N LEU A 7 -0.27 26.98 -10.88
CA LEU A 7 0.72 25.96 -11.19
C LEU A 7 0.29 25.19 -12.45
N PRO A 8 1.25 24.64 -13.22
CA PRO A 8 0.91 23.84 -14.38
C PRO A 8 0.15 22.58 -13.98
N TYR A 9 -0.88 22.23 -14.74
CA TYR A 9 -1.62 20.97 -14.62
C TYR A 9 -1.49 20.20 -15.94
N ASP A 10 -0.76 19.09 -15.94
CA ASP A 10 -0.68 18.21 -17.10
C ASP A 10 -1.87 17.23 -17.10
N GLU A 11 -2.79 17.41 -18.04
CA GLU A 11 -3.96 16.54 -18.19
C GLU A 11 -3.57 15.11 -18.59
N SER A 12 -2.50 14.93 -19.35
CA SER A 12 -2.08 13.63 -19.88
C SER A 12 -1.57 12.70 -18.77
N THR A 13 -0.95 13.26 -17.74
CA THR A 13 -0.43 12.54 -16.57
C THR A 13 -1.33 12.66 -15.35
N ARG A 14 -2.45 13.39 -15.45
CA ARG A 14 -3.32 13.78 -14.32
C ARG A 14 -2.52 14.45 -13.20
N CYS A 15 -1.64 15.37 -13.59
CA CYS A 15 -0.74 16.09 -12.71
C CYS A 15 0.17 15.16 -11.90
N ALA A 16 0.89 14.24 -12.56
CA ALA A 16 1.87 13.38 -11.88
C ALA A 16 3.02 14.17 -11.24
N GLU A 17 3.23 15.42 -11.68
CA GLU A 17 4.20 16.37 -11.15
C GLU A 17 3.99 16.66 -9.66
N ARG A 18 2.80 16.41 -9.11
CA ARG A 18 2.51 16.58 -7.67
C ARG A 18 3.45 15.79 -6.76
N HIS A 19 3.93 14.62 -7.21
CA HIS A 19 4.96 13.87 -6.47
C HIS A 19 6.30 14.60 -6.43
N ALA A 20 6.70 15.24 -7.55
CA ALA A 20 7.91 16.07 -7.60
C ALA A 20 7.75 17.36 -6.78
N TRP A 21 6.55 17.95 -6.77
CA TRP A 21 6.24 19.10 -5.91
C TRP A 21 6.40 18.76 -4.43
N LEU A 22 5.90 17.60 -4.00
CA LEU A 22 6.13 17.11 -2.64
C LEU A 22 7.63 16.92 -2.37
N ASP A 23 8.36 16.22 -3.25
CA ASP A 23 9.82 16.02 -3.10
C ASP A 23 10.58 17.35 -2.95
N SER A 24 10.16 18.38 -3.69
CA SER A 24 10.76 19.71 -3.62
C SER A 24 10.51 20.39 -2.26
N VAL A 25 9.34 20.23 -1.64
CA VAL A 25 9.02 20.92 -0.36
C VAL A 25 9.36 20.10 0.88
N ARG A 26 9.54 18.79 0.77
CA ARG A 26 9.90 17.91 1.91
C ARG A 26 11.09 18.39 2.76
N PRO A 27 12.20 18.85 2.17
CA PRO A 27 13.34 19.37 2.95
C PRO A 27 13.03 20.59 3.81
N LEU A 28 11.90 21.27 3.61
CA LEU A 28 11.45 22.37 4.45
C LEU A 28 10.92 21.90 5.81
N GLY A 29 10.71 20.59 5.98
CA GLY A 29 10.24 19.95 7.21
C GLY A 29 8.72 20.01 7.37
N TRP A 30 8.18 19.08 8.17
CA TRP A 30 6.75 18.95 8.43
C TRP A 30 5.94 18.86 7.12
N ALA A 31 6.39 18.00 6.22
CA ALA A 31 5.78 17.87 4.90
C ALA A 31 4.49 17.08 5.00
N VAL A 32 3.47 17.54 4.28
CA VAL A 32 2.16 16.92 4.21
C VAL A 32 1.77 16.75 2.76
N PHE A 33 1.24 15.57 2.46
CA PHE A 33 0.52 15.28 1.25
C PHE A 33 -0.78 14.58 1.63
N LEU A 34 -1.91 15.26 1.47
CA LEU A 34 -3.24 14.65 1.54
C LEU A 34 -3.62 14.29 0.10
N ASP A 35 -3.88 13.02 -0.13
CA ASP A 35 -3.82 12.40 -1.45
C ASP A 35 -5.13 11.67 -1.73
N SER A 36 -5.83 12.13 -2.74
CA SER A 36 -7.06 11.55 -3.26
C SER A 36 -6.82 10.27 -4.08
N GLY A 37 -5.57 9.81 -4.21
CA GLY A 37 -5.18 8.62 -4.94
C GLY A 37 -5.09 8.88 -6.45
N ASP A 38 -5.37 7.86 -7.25
CA ASP A 38 -5.48 7.99 -8.70
C ASP A 38 -6.91 8.47 -9.07
N PRO A 39 -7.08 9.68 -9.63
CA PRO A 39 -8.40 10.20 -10.01
C PRO A 39 -9.13 9.36 -11.07
N ALA A 40 -8.44 8.42 -11.75
CA ALA A 40 -9.08 7.45 -12.63
C ALA A 40 -9.78 6.30 -11.87
N ARG A 41 -9.30 6.00 -10.66
CA ARG A 41 -9.65 4.81 -9.89
C ARG A 41 -10.40 5.16 -8.60
N THR A 42 -10.29 6.40 -8.13
CA THR A 42 -10.94 6.90 -6.92
C THR A 42 -11.96 7.99 -7.25
N THR A 43 -12.77 8.37 -6.25
CA THR A 43 -13.68 9.51 -6.31
C THR A 43 -13.14 10.74 -5.57
N GLY A 44 -11.85 10.74 -5.22
CA GLY A 44 -11.23 11.86 -4.54
C GLY A 44 -11.02 13.03 -5.50
N ARG A 45 -11.32 14.24 -5.06
CA ARG A 45 -11.29 15.45 -5.91
C ARG A 45 -10.01 16.24 -5.76
N TYR A 46 -9.47 16.31 -4.54
CA TYR A 46 -8.41 17.25 -4.19
C TYR A 46 -7.19 16.54 -3.64
N ASP A 47 -6.03 16.91 -4.16
CA ASP A 47 -4.77 16.68 -3.47
C ASP A 47 -4.31 17.98 -2.81
N VAL A 48 -3.72 17.88 -1.62
CA VAL A 48 -3.22 19.01 -0.84
C VAL A 48 -1.80 18.75 -0.40
N ILE A 49 -0.86 19.64 -0.75
CA ILE A 49 0.52 19.59 -0.28
C ILE A 49 0.82 20.81 0.60
N ALA A 50 1.52 20.61 1.71
CA ALA A 50 2.00 21.68 2.58
C ALA A 50 3.35 21.33 3.20
N ALA A 51 4.12 22.32 3.63
CA ALA A 51 5.36 22.14 4.40
C ALA A 51 5.69 23.43 5.18
N ALA A 52 6.70 23.39 6.04
CA ALA A 52 7.16 24.55 6.82
C ALA A 52 6.02 25.29 7.56
N PRO A 53 5.33 24.61 8.49
CA PRO A 53 4.30 25.26 9.28
C PRO A 53 4.90 26.40 10.11
N ARG A 54 4.14 27.49 10.29
CA ARG A 54 4.54 28.63 11.12
C ARG A 54 4.65 28.27 12.60
N ARG A 55 3.82 27.30 13.01
CA ARG A 55 3.72 26.76 14.36
C ARG A 55 3.43 25.28 14.29
N THR A 56 3.96 24.54 15.24
CA THR A 56 3.75 23.10 15.37
C THR A 56 3.17 22.82 16.75
N LEU A 57 2.29 21.83 16.79
CA LEU A 57 1.70 21.29 18.00
C LEU A 57 1.98 19.80 18.01
N VAL A 58 2.74 19.35 19.01
CA VAL A 58 2.96 17.94 19.32
C VAL A 58 2.32 17.69 20.68
N VAL A 59 1.38 16.76 20.73
CA VAL A 59 0.57 16.49 21.93
C VAL A 59 1.08 15.23 22.62
N GLU A 60 1.44 15.40 23.88
CA GLU A 60 1.84 14.30 24.77
C GLU A 60 0.61 13.71 25.49
N PRO A 61 0.69 12.48 26.00
CA PRO A 61 -0.41 11.83 26.70
C PRO A 61 -1.04 12.68 27.81
N GLY A 62 -2.36 12.82 27.77
CA GLY A 62 -3.16 13.53 28.77
C GLY A 62 -3.43 15.01 28.49
N GLN A 63 -2.87 15.57 27.41
CA GLN A 63 -3.19 16.92 26.94
C GLN A 63 -4.44 16.94 26.04
N ASP A 64 -5.18 18.06 26.04
CA ASP A 64 -6.36 18.24 25.17
C ASP A 64 -5.94 18.70 23.77
N ALA A 65 -5.76 17.73 22.87
CA ALA A 65 -5.37 17.99 21.47
C ALA A 65 -6.36 18.90 20.72
N PHE A 66 -7.66 18.80 21.01
CA PHE A 66 -8.71 19.55 20.29
C PHE A 66 -8.73 21.02 20.73
N ALA A 67 -8.62 21.28 22.03
CA ALA A 67 -8.48 22.62 22.56
C ALA A 67 -7.16 23.28 22.11
N ALA A 68 -6.04 22.53 22.16
CA ALA A 68 -4.75 23.02 21.70
C ALA A 68 -4.75 23.33 20.19
N THR A 69 -5.42 22.50 19.38
CA THR A 69 -5.56 22.77 17.94
C THR A 69 -6.44 24.00 17.66
N ARG A 70 -7.49 24.24 18.45
CA ARG A 70 -8.29 25.48 18.37
C ARG A 70 -7.43 26.72 18.66
N ALA A 71 -6.63 26.66 19.72
CA ALA A 71 -5.71 27.75 20.06
C ALA A 71 -4.68 27.99 18.95
N LEU A 72 -4.10 26.92 18.39
CA LEU A 72 -3.19 26.98 17.24
C LEU A 72 -3.86 27.61 16.02
N LEU A 73 -5.09 27.22 15.70
CA LEU A 73 -5.81 27.75 14.53
C LEU A 73 -6.18 29.23 14.70
N ALA A 74 -6.42 29.70 15.93
CA ALA A 74 -6.66 31.12 16.19
C ALA A 74 -5.44 32.01 15.85
N GLU A 75 -4.23 31.45 15.87
CA GLU A 75 -3.00 32.16 15.43
C GLU A 75 -2.92 32.34 13.90
N ALA A 76 -3.78 31.69 13.11
CA ALA A 76 -3.80 31.85 11.65
C ALA A 76 -4.13 33.29 11.21
N GLY A 77 -4.82 34.05 12.08
CA GLY A 77 -5.35 35.37 11.75
C GLY A 77 -6.61 35.31 10.89
N PRO A 78 -7.13 36.47 10.45
CA PRO A 78 -8.30 36.52 9.58
C PRO A 78 -8.00 35.79 8.26
N ALA A 79 -8.86 34.84 7.91
CA ALA A 79 -8.87 34.21 6.61
C ALA A 79 -10.11 34.70 5.85
N SER A 80 -9.91 35.34 4.70
CA SER A 80 -11.03 35.57 3.78
C SER A 80 -11.53 34.23 3.24
N ALA A 81 -12.79 34.19 2.75
CA ALA A 81 -13.36 32.99 2.15
C ALA A 81 -12.42 32.36 1.11
N ALA A 82 -12.30 31.02 1.12
CA ALA A 82 -11.36 30.27 0.28
C ALA A 82 -11.67 30.35 -1.25
N GLY A 83 -12.63 31.18 -1.65
CA GLY A 83 -13.22 31.13 -2.96
C GLY A 83 -13.72 29.73 -3.28
N SER A 84 -13.32 29.20 -4.43
CA SER A 84 -13.61 27.83 -4.87
C SER A 84 -12.66 26.76 -4.31
N TRP A 85 -11.60 27.14 -3.59
CA TRP A 85 -10.58 26.20 -3.13
C TRP A 85 -10.96 25.60 -1.76
N PRO A 86 -10.68 24.32 -1.49
CA PRO A 86 -11.05 23.66 -0.23
C PRO A 86 -10.24 24.15 0.97
N ILE A 87 -9.02 24.65 0.74
CA ILE A 87 -8.09 25.11 1.77
C ILE A 87 -7.16 26.17 1.18
N ALA A 88 -6.76 27.15 2.00
CA ALA A 88 -5.76 28.16 1.68
C ALA A 88 -4.69 28.26 2.78
N GLY A 89 -4.57 27.24 3.63
CA GLY A 89 -3.86 27.28 4.91
C GLY A 89 -4.78 26.93 6.08
N GLY A 90 -4.17 26.56 7.20
CA GLY A 90 -4.86 26.07 8.39
C GLY A 90 -4.06 25.00 9.12
N ALA A 91 -4.75 24.31 10.03
CA ALA A 91 -4.19 23.22 10.82
C ALA A 91 -4.26 21.91 10.02
N ILE A 92 -3.12 21.25 9.81
CA ILE A 92 -3.05 19.97 9.09
C ILE A 92 -2.20 18.98 9.88
N GLY A 93 -2.65 17.74 10.00
CA GLY A 93 -1.95 16.71 10.77
C GLY A 93 -2.80 15.49 11.11
N TYR A 94 -2.48 14.84 12.23
CA TYR A 94 -3.22 13.68 12.72
C TYR A 94 -3.61 13.81 14.20
N PHE A 95 -4.66 13.07 14.55
CA PHE A 95 -5.17 12.82 15.89
C PHE A 95 -5.16 11.30 16.12
N GLY A 96 -4.35 10.82 17.06
CA GLY A 96 -4.20 9.39 17.37
C GLY A 96 -5.39 8.83 18.16
N TYR A 97 -5.65 7.53 18.01
CA TYR A 97 -6.78 6.83 18.62
C TYR A 97 -6.82 6.98 20.15
N GLU A 98 -5.65 7.04 20.80
CA GLU A 98 -5.51 7.15 22.25
C GLU A 98 -6.09 8.45 22.82
N LEU A 99 -6.25 9.51 22.02
CA LEU A 99 -6.98 10.71 22.44
C LEU A 99 -8.43 10.38 22.84
N GLY A 100 -8.99 9.32 22.25
CA GLY A 100 -10.30 8.77 22.56
C GLY A 100 -10.46 8.27 24.00
N ARG A 101 -9.36 7.90 24.66
CA ARG A 101 -9.38 7.34 26.02
C ARG A 101 -9.99 8.31 27.03
N ARG A 102 -9.76 9.62 26.85
CA ARG A 102 -10.35 10.67 27.68
C ARG A 102 -11.88 10.63 27.66
N PHE A 103 -12.46 10.49 26.47
CA PHE A 103 -13.92 10.50 26.28
C PHE A 103 -14.58 9.22 26.78
N ALA A 104 -13.92 8.08 26.57
CA ALA A 104 -14.39 6.79 27.06
C ALA A 104 -14.11 6.55 28.56
N LYS A 105 -13.32 7.43 29.21
CA LYS A 105 -12.87 7.28 30.61
C LYS A 105 -12.16 5.95 30.85
N LEU A 106 -11.29 5.57 29.93
CA LEU A 106 -10.53 4.32 29.99
C LEU A 106 -9.44 4.38 31.08
N PRO A 107 -9.02 3.22 31.62
CA PRO A 107 -7.91 3.16 32.57
C PRO A 107 -6.59 3.64 31.96
N ALA A 108 -5.59 3.83 32.82
CA ALA A 108 -4.24 4.17 32.41
C ALA A 108 -3.69 3.16 31.41
N ILE A 109 -2.82 3.63 30.52
CA ILE A 109 -2.34 2.81 29.41
C ILE A 109 -1.47 1.66 29.93
N LYS A 110 -1.65 0.47 29.36
CA LYS A 110 -0.90 -0.74 29.74
C LYS A 110 0.61 -0.52 29.68
N ALA A 111 1.29 -0.95 30.74
CA ALA A 111 2.75 -0.96 30.79
C ALA A 111 3.35 -1.79 29.64
N GLY A 112 4.54 -1.41 29.16
CA GLY A 112 5.23 -2.09 28.06
C GLY A 112 4.80 -1.69 26.65
N THR A 113 3.83 -0.77 26.50
CA THR A 113 3.44 -0.22 25.20
C THR A 113 4.10 1.14 24.96
N THR A 114 5.16 1.17 24.14
CA THR A 114 5.87 2.41 23.78
C THR A 114 5.47 2.87 22.38
N PRO A 115 4.85 4.05 22.21
CA PRO A 115 4.44 4.52 20.89
C PRO A 115 5.65 4.92 20.01
N LEU A 116 5.51 4.80 18.70
CA LEU A 116 6.46 5.36 17.74
C LEU A 116 6.27 6.86 17.59
N LEU A 117 5.02 7.31 17.55
CA LEU A 117 4.65 8.72 17.35
C LEU A 117 3.90 9.31 18.56
N PRO A 118 3.91 10.65 18.71
CA PRO A 118 3.06 11.36 19.68
C PRO A 118 1.55 11.12 19.46
N GLU A 119 0.71 11.44 20.45
CA GLU A 119 -0.75 11.24 20.34
C GLU A 119 -1.40 12.17 19.31
N ALA A 120 -0.81 13.33 19.04
CA ALA A 120 -1.20 14.18 17.92
C ALA A 120 0.00 14.99 17.42
N ALA A 121 0.05 15.25 16.12
CA ALA A 121 1.02 16.17 15.52
C ALA A 121 0.35 17.02 14.44
N ILE A 122 0.23 18.31 14.70
CA ILE A 122 -0.47 19.28 13.86
C ILE A 122 0.45 20.45 13.53
N GLY A 123 0.51 20.85 12.26
CA GLY A 123 1.16 22.08 11.84
C GLY A 123 0.14 23.14 11.46
N LEU A 124 0.43 24.41 11.76
CA LEU A 124 -0.28 25.56 11.22
C LEU A 124 0.41 26.04 9.95
N TYR A 125 -0.16 25.74 8.79
CA TYR A 125 0.42 26.05 7.49
C TYR A 125 -0.15 27.34 6.94
N ALA A 126 0.73 28.25 6.53
CA ALA A 126 0.35 29.53 5.94
C ALA A 126 -0.01 29.42 4.45
N TRP A 127 0.37 28.32 3.81
CA TRP A 127 0.15 28.05 2.40
C TRP A 127 -0.13 26.56 2.18
N THR A 128 -0.81 26.27 1.09
CA THR A 128 -1.13 24.94 0.59
C THR A 128 -1.04 24.93 -0.93
N ILE A 129 -0.49 23.88 -1.52
CA ILE A 129 -0.69 23.60 -2.94
C ILE A 129 -1.95 22.75 -3.03
N VAL A 130 -2.91 23.17 -3.84
CA VAL A 130 -4.15 22.43 -4.06
C VAL A 130 -4.25 22.04 -5.51
N ILE A 131 -4.51 20.76 -5.76
CA ILE A 131 -4.79 20.22 -7.08
C ILE A 131 -6.26 19.85 -7.12
N ASP A 132 -7.02 20.42 -8.05
CA ASP A 132 -8.42 20.07 -8.30
C ASP A 132 -8.49 19.19 -9.56
N HIS A 133 -8.67 17.88 -9.37
CA HIS A 133 -8.71 16.93 -10.47
C HIS A 133 -10.00 17.02 -11.30
N GLN A 134 -11.06 17.60 -10.75
CA GLN A 134 -12.32 17.79 -11.45
C GLN A 134 -12.24 19.00 -12.39
N GLU A 135 -11.73 20.12 -11.89
CA GLU A 135 -11.54 21.36 -12.66
C GLU A 135 -10.20 21.41 -13.42
N ARG A 136 -9.35 20.38 -13.25
CA ARG A 136 -8.05 20.20 -13.91
C ARG A 136 -7.13 21.40 -13.78
N ARG A 137 -6.96 21.86 -12.55
CA ARG A 137 -6.14 23.02 -12.20
C ARG A 137 -5.38 22.79 -10.90
N ALA A 138 -4.27 23.49 -10.74
CA ALA A 138 -3.46 23.45 -9.53
C ALA A 138 -3.00 24.85 -9.18
N ALA A 139 -3.01 25.20 -7.89
CA ALA A 139 -2.55 26.50 -7.44
C ALA A 139 -1.92 26.45 -6.05
N ILE A 140 -0.99 27.37 -5.80
CA ILE A 140 -0.60 27.75 -4.44
C ILE A 140 -1.70 28.65 -3.90
N THR A 141 -2.26 28.25 -2.76
CA THR A 141 -3.27 28.97 -2.00
C THR A 141 -2.67 29.33 -0.65
N SER A 142 -3.00 30.50 -0.10
CA SER A 142 -2.35 30.96 1.14
C SER A 142 -3.22 31.91 1.97
N LEU A 143 -2.87 32.03 3.25
CA LEU A 143 -3.42 33.02 4.16
C LEU A 143 -2.98 34.43 3.74
N ASP A 144 -3.73 35.44 4.17
CA ASP A 144 -3.45 36.86 3.85
C ASP A 144 -2.07 37.33 4.30
N ALA A 145 -1.56 36.73 5.38
CA ALA A 145 -0.25 37.06 5.92
C ALA A 145 0.91 36.40 5.17
N PHE A 146 0.67 35.58 4.14
CA PHE A 146 1.72 34.96 3.32
C PHE A 146 2.01 35.87 2.11
N SER A 147 3.26 36.30 1.95
CA SER A 147 3.58 37.36 0.98
C SER A 147 3.63 36.83 -0.47
N ASP A 148 3.33 37.69 -1.44
CA ASP A 148 3.45 37.36 -2.87
C ASP A 148 4.89 36.96 -3.24
N ALA A 149 5.89 37.54 -2.57
CA ALA A 149 7.30 37.20 -2.76
C ALA A 149 7.60 35.76 -2.30
N ASP A 150 7.04 35.34 -1.15
CA ASP A 150 7.18 33.96 -0.66
C ASP A 150 6.47 32.97 -1.58
N ALA A 151 5.28 33.33 -2.09
CA ALA A 151 4.54 32.51 -3.05
C ALA A 151 5.31 32.34 -4.37
N ALA A 152 5.93 33.41 -4.88
CA ALA A 152 6.77 33.35 -6.08
C ALA A 152 8.02 32.48 -5.85
N ALA A 153 8.68 32.61 -4.70
CA ALA A 153 9.84 31.79 -4.34
C ALA A 153 9.47 30.30 -4.19
N LEU A 154 8.32 30.00 -3.59
CA LEU A 154 7.78 28.64 -3.51
C LEU A 154 7.52 28.09 -4.91
N ARG A 155 6.84 28.84 -5.78
CA ARG A 155 6.62 28.43 -7.18
C ARG A 155 7.93 28.11 -7.90
N GLN A 156 8.95 28.95 -7.75
CA GLN A 156 10.26 28.70 -8.34
C GLN A 156 10.89 27.39 -7.82
N ARG A 157 10.77 27.12 -6.53
CA ARG A 157 11.24 25.86 -5.91
C ARG A 157 10.52 24.63 -6.47
N LEU A 158 9.21 24.72 -6.66
CA LEU A 158 8.40 23.61 -7.19
C LEU A 158 8.76 23.25 -8.64
N LEU A 159 9.20 24.24 -9.41
CA LEU A 159 9.60 24.07 -10.81
C LEU A 159 11.08 23.66 -10.97
N ALA A 160 11.84 23.58 -9.88
CA ALA A 160 13.21 23.09 -9.89
C ALA A 160 13.27 21.55 -9.76
N PRO A 161 14.34 20.89 -10.25
CA PRO A 161 14.53 19.46 -10.05
C PRO A 161 14.54 19.07 -8.56
N PRO A 162 13.85 17.98 -8.19
CA PRO A 162 13.79 17.55 -6.80
C PRO A 162 15.16 17.02 -6.31
N PRO A 163 15.41 17.06 -4.99
CA PRO A 163 16.64 16.53 -4.40
C PRO A 163 16.73 15.00 -4.55
N ALA A 164 17.97 14.48 -4.52
CA ALA A 164 18.20 13.04 -4.46
C ALA A 164 17.77 12.46 -3.10
N ARG A 165 17.23 11.23 -3.09
CA ARG A 165 16.69 10.56 -1.91
C ARG A 165 17.41 9.24 -1.65
N GLU A 166 17.48 8.82 -0.39
CA GLU A 166 18.00 7.50 -0.03
C GLU A 166 16.95 6.42 -0.31
N PRO A 167 17.33 5.30 -0.96
CA PRO A 167 16.36 4.25 -1.28
C PRO A 167 15.85 3.56 -0.01
N PHE A 168 14.54 3.35 0.05
CA PHE A 168 13.92 2.61 1.15
C PHE A 168 14.29 1.13 1.16
N ARG A 169 14.38 0.56 2.36
CA ARG A 169 14.79 -0.83 2.60
C ARG A 169 14.02 -1.43 3.77
N VAL A 170 13.57 -2.66 3.59
CA VAL A 170 13.04 -3.53 4.64
C VAL A 170 14.14 -4.50 5.07
N LEU A 171 14.42 -4.55 6.37
CA LEU A 171 15.59 -5.22 6.94
C LEU A 171 15.24 -6.52 7.69
N GLY A 172 13.99 -6.97 7.65
CA GLY A 172 13.54 -8.18 8.31
C GLY A 172 12.15 -8.60 7.90
N GLU A 173 11.64 -9.66 8.54
CA GLU A 173 10.31 -10.20 8.30
C GLU A 173 9.22 -9.44 9.06
N VAL A 174 7.98 -9.60 8.62
CA VAL A 174 6.81 -9.04 9.29
C VAL A 174 6.48 -9.90 10.51
N ALA A 175 6.68 -9.37 11.70
CA ALA A 175 6.24 -9.97 12.95
C ALA A 175 4.87 -9.43 13.37
N SER A 176 4.08 -10.23 14.10
CA SER A 176 2.84 -9.77 14.75
C SER A 176 2.85 -10.13 16.23
N THR A 177 2.29 -9.25 17.07
CA THR A 177 2.17 -9.47 18.52
C THR A 177 0.95 -10.33 18.90
N LEU A 178 0.04 -10.57 17.94
CA LEU A 178 -1.10 -11.48 18.07
C LEU A 178 -1.08 -12.42 16.87
N ASP A 179 -0.39 -13.55 17.02
CA ASP A 179 -0.50 -14.67 16.08
C ASP A 179 -1.89 -15.32 16.17
N ARG A 180 -2.12 -16.34 15.35
CA ARG A 180 -3.42 -17.02 15.27
C ARG A 180 -3.84 -17.59 16.63
N GLU A 181 -2.93 -18.26 17.32
CA GLU A 181 -3.22 -18.89 18.62
C GLU A 181 -3.58 -17.87 19.69
N ALA A 182 -2.95 -16.69 19.68
CA ALA A 182 -3.29 -15.61 20.60
C ALA A 182 -4.56 -14.84 20.20
N TYR A 183 -4.87 -14.74 18.91
CA TYR A 183 -5.99 -13.94 18.41
C TYR A 183 -7.35 -14.64 18.60
N LEU A 184 -7.46 -15.92 18.24
CA LEU A 184 -8.77 -16.62 18.23
C LEU A 184 -9.50 -16.57 19.58
N PRO A 185 -8.84 -16.82 20.74
CA PRO A 185 -9.51 -16.73 22.04
C PRO A 185 -10.00 -15.32 22.37
N ARG A 186 -9.30 -14.27 21.89
CA ARG A 186 -9.71 -12.87 22.10
C ARG A 186 -10.91 -12.51 21.24
N ALA A 187 -10.94 -12.96 19.99
CA ALA A 187 -12.09 -12.80 19.12
C ALA A 187 -13.33 -13.52 19.68
N ALA A 188 -13.16 -14.77 20.16
CA ALA A 188 -14.22 -15.50 20.87
C ALA A 188 -14.71 -14.74 22.11
N ARG A 189 -13.80 -14.12 22.86
CA ARG A 189 -14.16 -13.30 24.02
C ARG A 189 -14.97 -12.05 23.66
N VAL A 190 -14.72 -11.43 22.50
CA VAL A 190 -15.57 -10.33 21.99
C VAL A 190 -16.99 -10.84 21.72
N ILE A 191 -17.12 -12.00 21.07
CA ILE A 191 -18.42 -12.64 20.79
C ILE A 191 -19.16 -12.90 22.11
N GLU A 192 -18.48 -13.45 23.14
CA GLU A 192 -19.08 -13.66 24.46
C GLU A 192 -19.64 -12.37 25.09
N PHE A 193 -18.91 -11.24 24.99
CA PHE A 193 -19.41 -9.94 25.45
C PHE A 193 -20.66 -9.50 24.67
N ILE A 194 -20.72 -9.78 23.37
CA ILE A 194 -21.88 -9.47 22.53
C ILE A 194 -23.10 -10.31 22.95
N HIS A 195 -22.94 -11.61 23.15
CA HIS A 195 -24.03 -12.48 23.62
C HIS A 195 -24.51 -12.12 25.03
N ALA A 196 -23.62 -11.61 25.88
CA ALA A 196 -23.98 -11.10 27.20
C ALA A 196 -24.76 -9.76 27.15
N GLY A 197 -24.86 -9.12 25.98
CA GLY A 197 -25.55 -7.85 25.79
C GLY A 197 -24.71 -6.62 26.16
N ASP A 198 -23.39 -6.77 26.34
CA ASP A 198 -22.52 -5.63 26.68
C ASP A 198 -22.36 -4.67 25.49
N CYS A 199 -22.22 -5.21 24.28
CA CYS A 199 -22.16 -4.44 23.05
C CYS A 199 -22.79 -5.23 21.90
N TYR A 200 -23.02 -4.57 20.77
CA TYR A 200 -23.50 -5.19 19.54
C TYR A 200 -22.36 -5.51 18.57
N GLN A 201 -21.28 -4.74 18.66
CA GLN A 201 -20.09 -4.87 17.83
C GLN A 201 -18.87 -4.33 18.59
N ALA A 202 -17.71 -4.98 18.42
CA ALA A 202 -16.42 -4.39 18.77
C ALA A 202 -15.36 -4.77 17.73
N ASN A 203 -14.47 -3.82 17.40
CA ASN A 203 -13.43 -4.00 16.40
C ASN A 203 -12.13 -4.45 17.06
N LEU A 204 -11.69 -5.68 16.86
CA LEU A 204 -10.44 -6.22 17.41
C LEU A 204 -9.31 -6.11 16.39
N THR A 205 -8.15 -5.58 16.82
CA THR A 205 -7.00 -5.24 15.98
C THR A 205 -5.75 -6.02 16.36
N ARG A 206 -4.89 -6.24 15.36
CA ARG A 206 -3.55 -6.80 15.49
C ARG A 206 -2.51 -5.79 15.01
N GLU A 207 -1.36 -5.79 15.66
CA GLU A 207 -0.18 -5.00 15.27
C GLU A 207 0.81 -5.86 14.49
N PHE A 208 1.48 -5.23 13.53
CA PHE A 208 2.57 -5.80 12.74
C PHE A 208 3.78 -4.88 12.75
N ARG A 209 4.98 -5.46 12.81
CA ARG A 209 6.25 -4.74 12.96
C ARG A 209 7.29 -5.25 11.97
N VAL A 210 8.07 -4.33 11.41
CA VAL A 210 9.16 -4.65 10.46
C VAL A 210 10.32 -3.66 10.63
N PRO A 211 11.57 -4.11 10.81
CA PRO A 211 12.74 -3.23 10.77
C PRO A 211 12.97 -2.61 9.38
N CYS A 212 13.35 -1.33 9.30
CA CYS A 212 13.51 -0.61 8.03
C CYS A 212 14.59 0.48 8.06
N SER A 213 14.99 0.96 6.88
CA SER A 213 15.85 2.12 6.70
C SER A 213 15.60 2.85 5.37
N GLY A 214 16.17 4.05 5.21
CA GLY A 214 15.99 4.87 4.01
C GLY A 214 14.71 5.71 4.04
N ASP A 215 14.32 6.24 2.87
CA ASP A 215 13.24 7.22 2.75
C ASP A 215 11.84 6.56 2.65
N PRO A 216 10.96 6.70 3.66
CA PRO A 216 9.62 6.08 3.63
C PRO A 216 8.72 6.58 2.48
N TRP A 217 9.05 7.68 1.82
CA TRP A 217 8.31 8.14 0.65
C TRP A 217 8.28 7.11 -0.49
N ASP A 218 9.33 6.31 -0.67
CA ASP A 218 9.32 5.23 -1.68
C ASP A 218 8.25 4.18 -1.38
N LEU A 219 8.08 3.83 -0.10
CA LEU A 219 7.04 2.89 0.32
C LEU A 219 5.65 3.47 0.10
N TYR A 220 5.45 4.77 0.39
CA TYR A 220 4.16 5.42 0.15
C TYR A 220 3.79 5.41 -1.32
N ARG A 221 4.71 5.79 -2.22
CA ARG A 221 4.48 5.77 -3.67
C ARG A 221 4.09 4.37 -4.16
N GLN A 222 4.77 3.34 -3.66
CA GLN A 222 4.44 1.96 -4.00
C GLN A 222 3.03 1.55 -3.53
N LEU A 223 2.60 2.01 -2.35
CA LEU A 223 1.26 1.79 -1.83
C LEU A 223 0.21 2.57 -2.64
N HIS A 224 0.49 3.82 -3.00
CA HIS A 224 -0.35 4.66 -3.86
C HIS A 224 -0.61 3.97 -5.21
N ASP A 225 0.43 3.49 -5.89
CA ASP A 225 0.31 2.86 -7.21
C ASP A 225 -0.50 1.55 -7.16
N THR A 226 -0.29 0.75 -6.12
CA THR A 226 -0.92 -0.59 -6.00
C THR A 226 -2.33 -0.52 -5.44
N ASN A 227 -2.58 0.35 -4.47
CA ASN A 227 -3.84 0.48 -3.75
C ASN A 227 -4.21 1.96 -3.57
N PRO A 228 -4.54 2.68 -4.66
CA PRO A 228 -4.93 4.08 -4.59
C PRO A 228 -6.21 4.21 -3.78
N ALA A 229 -6.23 5.16 -2.85
CA ALA A 229 -7.34 5.36 -1.93
C ALA A 229 -7.77 6.83 -1.90
N PRO A 230 -9.09 7.12 -1.85
CA PRO A 230 -9.63 8.48 -1.93
C PRO A 230 -9.27 9.39 -0.75
N MET A 231 -8.76 8.83 0.36
CA MET A 231 -8.43 9.56 1.58
C MET A 231 -7.01 9.23 2.06
N GLY A 232 -6.08 9.07 1.12
CA GLY A 232 -4.66 8.83 1.39
C GLY A 232 -3.97 10.02 2.07
N ALA A 233 -2.85 9.75 2.75
CA ALA A 233 -2.02 10.79 3.33
C ALA A 233 -0.58 10.33 3.54
N PHE A 234 0.39 11.17 3.19
CA PHE A 234 1.78 11.07 3.63
C PHE A 234 2.11 12.26 4.52
N LEU A 235 2.44 12.01 5.79
CA LEU A 235 2.83 13.04 6.75
C LEU A 235 4.26 12.75 7.20
N GLU A 236 5.16 13.71 7.08
CA GLU A 236 6.56 13.56 7.45
C GLU A 236 6.97 14.57 8.51
N TYR A 237 7.40 14.08 9.66
CA TYR A 237 7.81 14.85 10.82
C TYR A 237 9.27 14.56 11.16
N PRO A 238 9.93 15.43 11.98
CA PRO A 238 11.31 15.18 12.43
C PRO A 238 11.49 13.86 13.22
N PHE A 239 10.41 13.30 13.77
CA PHE A 239 10.42 12.10 14.59
C PHE A 239 9.87 10.84 13.89
N GLY A 240 9.36 10.95 12.66
CA GLY A 240 8.81 9.82 11.90
C GLY A 240 7.82 10.23 10.83
N ALA A 241 7.29 9.25 10.11
CA ALA A 241 6.34 9.45 9.02
C ALA A 241 5.09 8.57 9.16
N VAL A 242 3.97 9.06 8.63
CA VAL A 242 2.68 8.36 8.52
C VAL A 242 2.38 8.18 7.03
N LEU A 243 2.09 6.94 6.63
CA LEU A 243 1.79 6.52 5.27
C LEU A 243 0.40 5.88 5.26
N SER A 244 -0.62 6.64 4.92
CA SER A 244 -2.02 6.22 4.93
C SER A 244 -2.54 6.01 3.52
N SER A 245 -3.10 4.84 3.23
CA SER A 245 -3.88 4.56 2.01
C SER A 245 -5.34 4.31 2.38
N SER A 246 -5.94 5.22 3.16
CA SER A 246 -7.28 5.04 3.68
C SER A 246 -8.36 5.25 2.61
N PRO A 247 -9.34 4.33 2.49
CA PRO A 247 -10.51 4.51 1.66
C PRO A 247 -11.66 5.24 2.37
N GLU A 248 -11.59 5.44 3.68
CA GLU A 248 -12.74 5.85 4.49
C GLU A 248 -12.60 7.30 4.96
N ARG A 249 -13.58 8.13 4.56
CA ARG A 249 -13.75 9.47 5.11
C ARG A 249 -14.45 9.36 6.46
N PHE A 250 -13.88 10.01 7.47
CA PHE A 250 -14.48 10.08 8.79
C PHE A 250 -15.62 11.11 8.81
N VAL A 251 -15.31 12.38 8.58
CA VAL A 251 -16.27 13.47 8.68
C VAL A 251 -15.77 14.72 7.94
N THR A 252 -16.70 15.48 7.38
CA THR A 252 -16.45 16.76 6.71
C THR A 252 -17.34 17.85 7.28
N VAL A 253 -16.84 19.08 7.26
CA VAL A 253 -17.58 20.30 7.57
C VAL A 253 -17.36 21.31 6.46
N GLU A 254 -18.44 21.84 5.88
CA GLU A 254 -18.40 22.96 4.95
C GLU A 254 -19.36 24.05 5.44
N GLY A 255 -18.80 25.19 5.87
CA GLY A 255 -19.54 26.19 6.61
C GLY A 255 -20.07 25.61 7.93
N ARG A 256 -21.37 25.29 7.98
CA ARG A 256 -22.01 24.62 9.12
C ARG A 256 -22.57 23.24 8.76
N GLU A 257 -22.49 22.84 7.50
CA GLU A 257 -22.99 21.56 7.03
C GLU A 257 -21.99 20.46 7.36
N VAL A 258 -22.48 19.40 7.99
CA VAL A 258 -21.74 18.22 8.37
C VAL A 258 -22.13 17.07 7.46
N LEU A 259 -21.14 16.31 7.02
CA LEU A 259 -21.33 15.11 6.23
C LEU A 259 -20.37 14.00 6.68
N THR A 260 -20.90 12.81 6.90
CA THR A 260 -20.14 11.56 7.06
C THR A 260 -20.76 10.46 6.19
N ARG A 261 -19.91 9.59 5.63
CA ARG A 261 -20.32 8.55 4.69
C ARG A 261 -19.76 7.19 5.13
N PRO A 262 -20.31 6.56 6.18
CA PRO A 262 -19.85 5.26 6.64
C PRO A 262 -19.97 4.20 5.54
N ILE A 263 -18.96 3.34 5.46
CA ILE A 263 -18.89 2.23 4.50
C ILE A 263 -18.89 0.92 5.30
N LYS A 264 -19.86 0.04 5.03
CA LYS A 264 -19.91 -1.33 5.56
C LYS A 264 -20.48 -2.27 4.51
N GLY A 265 -19.82 -3.41 4.31
CA GLY A 265 -20.10 -4.31 3.20
C GLY A 265 -19.37 -3.92 1.92
N THR A 266 -18.53 -4.83 1.44
CA THR A 266 -17.72 -4.66 0.23
C THR A 266 -17.69 -5.94 -0.58
N ARG A 267 -17.76 -5.84 -1.91
CA ARG A 267 -17.43 -6.93 -2.82
C ARG A 267 -16.47 -6.42 -3.90
N ARG A 268 -15.52 -7.27 -4.32
CA ARG A 268 -14.60 -6.93 -5.41
C ARG A 268 -15.35 -6.92 -6.74
N ARG A 269 -14.97 -5.99 -7.62
CA ARG A 269 -15.40 -6.02 -9.03
C ARG A 269 -14.90 -7.29 -9.71
N ARG A 270 -15.64 -7.73 -10.72
CA ARG A 270 -15.27 -8.83 -11.61
C ARG A 270 -15.20 -8.30 -13.04
N ALA A 271 -14.23 -8.81 -13.79
CA ALA A 271 -14.10 -8.48 -15.21
C ALA A 271 -15.27 -9.08 -16.02
N ASP A 272 -15.76 -10.25 -15.61
CA ASP A 272 -16.94 -10.88 -16.17
C ASP A 272 -18.22 -10.15 -15.69
N PRO A 273 -19.06 -9.60 -16.60
CA PRO A 273 -20.25 -8.84 -16.22
C PRO A 273 -21.30 -9.63 -15.43
N ALA A 274 -21.43 -10.94 -15.67
CA ALA A 274 -22.43 -11.76 -14.99
C ALA A 274 -22.00 -12.04 -13.54
N GLN A 275 -20.72 -12.35 -13.32
CA GLN A 275 -20.13 -12.49 -12.00
C GLN A 275 -20.12 -11.16 -11.23
N ASP A 276 -19.88 -10.03 -11.90
CA ASP A 276 -19.95 -8.69 -11.30
C ASP A 276 -21.37 -8.38 -10.83
N ALA A 277 -22.37 -8.66 -11.67
CA ALA A 277 -23.78 -8.51 -11.32
C ALA A 277 -24.19 -9.43 -10.15
N ALA A 278 -23.67 -10.67 -10.11
CA ALA A 278 -23.89 -11.59 -9.00
C ALA A 278 -23.29 -11.05 -7.68
N ALA A 279 -22.06 -10.54 -7.71
CA ALA A 279 -21.42 -9.93 -6.53
C ALA A 279 -22.19 -8.70 -6.01
N ARG A 280 -22.77 -7.89 -6.91
CA ARG A 280 -23.67 -6.78 -6.53
C ARG A 280 -24.95 -7.27 -5.86
N ALA A 281 -25.60 -8.27 -6.46
CA ALA A 281 -26.82 -8.84 -5.93
C ALA A 281 -26.59 -9.49 -4.55
N GLU A 282 -25.48 -10.21 -4.38
CA GLU A 282 -25.05 -10.79 -3.11
C GLU A 282 -24.86 -9.71 -2.04
N LEU A 283 -24.15 -8.62 -2.36
CA LEU A 283 -23.93 -7.52 -1.42
C LEU A 283 -25.24 -6.84 -1.00
N LEU A 284 -26.15 -6.60 -1.95
CA LEU A 284 -27.46 -6.00 -1.68
C LEU A 284 -28.37 -6.92 -0.82
N ALA A 285 -28.23 -8.24 -0.99
CA ALA A 285 -28.99 -9.25 -0.25
C ALA A 285 -28.39 -9.57 1.12
N SER A 286 -27.15 -9.16 1.39
CA SER A 286 -26.45 -9.44 2.65
C SER A 286 -27.11 -8.73 3.84
N THR A 287 -27.84 -9.50 4.65
CA THR A 287 -28.47 -9.03 5.88
C THR A 287 -27.44 -8.61 6.92
N LYS A 288 -26.31 -9.34 7.02
CA LYS A 288 -25.17 -9.01 7.88
C LYS A 288 -24.59 -7.63 7.55
N ASP A 289 -24.23 -7.40 6.28
CA ASP A 289 -23.59 -6.15 5.86
C ASP A 289 -24.53 -4.95 6.07
N ARG A 290 -25.83 -5.13 5.81
CA ARG A 290 -26.85 -4.09 6.05
C ARG A 290 -27.05 -3.81 7.53
N ALA A 291 -27.09 -4.84 8.38
CA ALA A 291 -27.24 -4.67 9.82
C ALA A 291 -26.06 -3.88 10.40
N GLU A 292 -24.82 -4.26 10.04
CA GLU A 292 -23.62 -3.54 10.48
C GLU A 292 -23.66 -2.07 10.01
N ASN A 293 -24.02 -1.84 8.75
CA ASN A 293 -24.12 -0.49 8.21
C ASN A 293 -25.13 0.37 8.98
N VAL A 294 -26.35 -0.14 9.22
CA VAL A 294 -27.40 0.57 9.95
C VAL A 294 -26.98 0.86 11.40
N MET A 295 -26.30 -0.07 12.06
CA MET A 295 -25.76 0.14 13.40
C MET A 295 -24.75 1.28 13.45
N ILE A 296 -23.85 1.37 12.47
CA ILE A 296 -22.88 2.48 12.37
C ILE A 296 -23.59 3.80 12.04
N VAL A 297 -24.61 3.79 11.18
CA VAL A 297 -25.43 4.97 10.90
C VAL A 297 -26.07 5.50 12.18
N ASP A 298 -26.65 4.64 13.01
CA ASP A 298 -27.27 5.07 14.26
C ASP A 298 -26.25 5.65 15.25
N LEU A 299 -25.08 5.02 15.36
CA LEU A 299 -23.98 5.54 16.17
C LEU A 299 -23.55 6.95 15.72
N LEU A 300 -23.38 7.15 14.41
CA LEU A 300 -23.00 8.45 13.85
C LEU A 300 -24.10 9.50 14.03
N ARG A 301 -25.38 9.13 13.90
CA ARG A 301 -26.50 10.05 14.22
C ARG A 301 -26.44 10.51 15.67
N ASN A 302 -26.17 9.60 16.60
CA ASN A 302 -26.02 9.91 18.01
C ASN A 302 -24.78 10.81 18.27
N ASP A 303 -23.65 10.55 17.61
CA ASP A 303 -22.46 11.37 17.74
C ASP A 303 -22.68 12.80 17.21
N LEU A 304 -23.22 12.94 15.99
CA LEU A 304 -23.55 14.23 15.39
C LEU A 304 -24.59 14.99 16.23
N GLY A 305 -25.58 14.30 16.79
CA GLY A 305 -26.64 14.89 17.61
C GLY A 305 -26.15 15.62 18.87
N ARG A 306 -24.90 15.38 19.31
CA ARG A 306 -24.30 16.08 20.46
C ARG A 306 -23.90 17.52 20.14
N VAL A 307 -23.61 17.82 18.88
CA VAL A 307 -23.03 19.11 18.45
C VAL A 307 -23.79 19.78 17.31
N CYS A 308 -24.65 19.03 16.63
CA CYS A 308 -25.54 19.55 15.60
C CYS A 308 -26.83 20.11 16.21
N GLU A 309 -27.52 20.96 15.46
CA GLU A 309 -28.81 21.50 15.89
C GLU A 309 -29.86 20.39 16.01
N PRO A 310 -30.69 20.39 17.05
CA PRO A 310 -31.79 19.45 17.18
C PRO A 310 -32.66 19.42 15.92
N GLY A 311 -32.93 18.22 15.40
CA GLY A 311 -33.71 18.03 14.17
C GLY A 311 -32.96 18.24 12.84
N SER A 312 -31.69 18.68 12.85
CA SER A 312 -30.88 18.82 11.63
C SER A 312 -30.22 17.52 11.17
N VAL A 313 -30.04 16.54 12.07
CA VAL A 313 -29.37 15.28 11.76
C VAL A 313 -30.29 14.39 10.92
N ALA A 314 -29.86 14.05 9.71
CA ALA A 314 -30.64 13.28 8.74
C ALA A 314 -29.82 12.14 8.12
N THR A 315 -30.54 11.17 7.55
CA THR A 315 -29.95 10.01 6.86
C THR A 315 -30.58 9.86 5.47
N PRO A 316 -30.23 10.74 4.52
CA PRO A 316 -30.89 10.78 3.22
C PRO A 316 -30.73 9.50 2.41
N GLU A 317 -29.63 8.76 2.62
CA GLU A 317 -29.35 7.51 1.92
C GLU A 317 -28.82 6.48 2.92
N ILE A 318 -29.43 5.30 2.95
CA ILE A 318 -29.04 4.19 3.83
C ILE A 318 -28.79 2.95 2.96
N CYS A 319 -27.64 2.31 3.16
CA CYS A 319 -27.22 1.09 2.45
C CYS A 319 -27.30 1.23 0.91
N ARG A 320 -26.95 2.40 0.38
CA ARG A 320 -26.92 2.66 -1.05
C ARG A 320 -25.72 1.93 -1.66
N LEU A 321 -25.96 1.15 -2.70
CA LEU A 321 -24.88 0.52 -3.46
C LEU A 321 -24.15 1.56 -4.30
N GLU A 322 -22.86 1.72 -4.07
CA GLU A 322 -21.96 2.50 -4.91
C GLU A 322 -20.93 1.59 -5.57
N THR A 323 -20.68 1.84 -6.85
CA THR A 323 -19.77 1.04 -7.68
C THR A 323 -18.57 1.89 -8.06
N PHE A 324 -17.39 1.43 -7.64
CA PHE A 324 -16.10 2.04 -7.94
C PHE A 324 -15.34 1.17 -8.94
N ALA A 325 -14.16 1.63 -9.36
CA ALA A 325 -13.33 0.94 -10.34
C ALA A 325 -12.98 -0.51 -9.94
N THR A 326 -12.74 -0.76 -8.65
CA THR A 326 -12.24 -2.06 -8.14
C THR A 326 -13.19 -2.77 -7.18
N VAL A 327 -14.19 -2.08 -6.63
CA VAL A 327 -15.11 -2.62 -5.61
C VAL A 327 -16.53 -2.07 -5.73
N HIS A 328 -17.49 -2.81 -5.17
CA HIS A 328 -18.82 -2.34 -4.81
C HIS A 328 -18.89 -2.14 -3.29
N HIS A 329 -19.52 -1.06 -2.83
CA HIS A 329 -19.71 -0.74 -1.42
C HIS A 329 -21.17 -0.47 -1.10
N LEU A 330 -21.62 -0.82 0.11
CA LEU A 330 -22.82 -0.19 0.68
C LEU A 330 -22.37 1.04 1.47
N VAL A 331 -22.81 2.19 1.00
CA VAL A 331 -22.53 3.50 1.57
C VAL A 331 -23.82 4.05 2.16
N SER A 332 -23.73 4.59 3.37
CA SER A 332 -24.80 5.42 3.93
C SER A 332 -24.31 6.84 4.07
N THR A 333 -25.25 7.78 4.07
CA THR A 333 -24.95 9.21 4.21
C THR A 333 -25.65 9.70 5.48
N VAL A 334 -24.87 10.28 6.40
CA VAL A 334 -25.41 10.98 7.58
C VAL A 334 -25.01 12.44 7.48
N THR A 335 -25.99 13.33 7.56
CA THR A 335 -25.80 14.78 7.50
C THR A 335 -26.25 15.43 8.80
N GLY A 336 -25.81 16.65 9.04
CA GLY A 336 -26.28 17.48 10.14
C GLY A 336 -25.85 18.93 9.95
N ARG A 337 -26.38 19.85 10.76
CA ARG A 337 -25.95 21.24 10.76
C ARG A 337 -25.39 21.60 12.13
N LEU A 338 -24.13 22.02 12.18
CA LEU A 338 -23.45 22.42 13.43
C LEU A 338 -24.27 23.45 14.19
N ALA A 339 -24.48 23.25 15.50
CA ALA A 339 -25.15 24.22 16.35
C ALA A 339 -24.34 25.51 16.50
N ALA A 340 -25.05 26.61 16.79
CA ALA A 340 -24.40 27.90 16.98
C ALA A 340 -23.39 27.82 18.15
N GLY A 341 -22.17 28.33 17.94
CA GLY A 341 -21.08 28.25 18.92
C GLY A 341 -20.21 27.00 18.83
N ASN A 342 -20.63 25.96 18.09
CA ASN A 342 -19.79 24.81 17.78
C ASN A 342 -19.02 25.05 16.48
N ASP A 343 -17.78 24.56 16.46
CA ASP A 343 -16.89 24.57 15.30
C ASP A 343 -16.57 23.13 14.84
N ALA A 344 -15.76 23.02 13.79
CA ALA A 344 -15.34 21.74 13.24
C ALA A 344 -14.59 20.85 14.25
N LEU A 345 -13.83 21.44 15.18
CA LEU A 345 -13.08 20.68 16.18
C LEU A 345 -13.97 20.17 17.31
N HIS A 346 -15.03 20.90 17.68
CA HIS A 346 -16.08 20.35 18.57
C HIS A 346 -16.75 19.12 17.94
N LEU A 347 -17.01 19.14 16.63
CA LEU A 347 -17.57 17.98 15.93
C LEU A 347 -16.61 16.80 15.92
N LEU A 348 -15.35 17.05 15.54
CA LEU A 348 -14.35 15.99 15.52
C LEU A 348 -14.25 15.35 16.92
N GLU A 349 -14.14 16.18 17.96
CA GLU A 349 -14.10 15.75 19.36
C GLU A 349 -15.31 14.89 19.76
N ALA A 350 -16.53 15.33 19.42
CA ALA A 350 -17.76 14.61 19.76
C ALA A 350 -17.89 13.24 19.08
N CYS A 351 -17.33 13.12 17.88
CA CYS A 351 -17.34 11.89 17.09
C CYS A 351 -16.14 10.97 17.38
N PHE A 352 -15.09 11.47 18.04
CA PHE A 352 -13.82 10.75 18.15
C PHE A 352 -13.83 9.62 19.22
N PRO A 353 -13.17 8.48 18.97
CA PRO A 353 -12.72 7.99 17.66
C PRO A 353 -13.91 7.44 16.85
N GLY A 354 -13.71 7.20 15.55
CA GLY A 354 -14.78 6.82 14.63
C GLY A 354 -15.58 5.58 15.06
N GLY A 355 -16.88 5.59 14.83
CA GLY A 355 -17.75 4.47 15.22
C GLY A 355 -17.44 3.15 14.50
N SER A 356 -17.07 3.23 13.21
CA SER A 356 -16.80 2.08 12.34
C SER A 356 -15.58 1.26 12.73
N ILE A 357 -14.67 1.84 13.53
CA ILE A 357 -13.41 1.23 13.98
C ILE A 357 -13.35 0.96 15.49
N THR A 358 -14.42 1.28 16.22
CA THR A 358 -14.59 0.96 17.64
C THR A 358 -15.65 -0.11 17.80
N GLY A 359 -16.92 0.27 17.65
CA GLY A 359 -18.06 -0.58 17.90
C GLY A 359 -19.20 0.18 18.57
N ALA A 360 -20.31 -0.52 18.83
CA ALA A 360 -21.52 0.07 19.37
C ALA A 360 -22.03 -0.74 20.58
N PRO A 361 -22.32 -0.13 21.74
CA PRO A 361 -22.08 1.27 22.11
C PRO A 361 -20.58 1.61 22.23
N LYS A 362 -20.15 2.78 21.71
CA LYS A 362 -18.74 3.18 21.56
C LYS A 362 -17.91 3.01 22.83
N LYS A 363 -18.39 3.54 23.96
CA LYS A 363 -17.66 3.48 25.24
C LYS A 363 -17.36 2.03 25.64
N ARG A 364 -18.38 1.17 25.63
CA ARG A 364 -18.23 -0.22 26.06
C ARG A 364 -17.36 -1.02 25.08
N ALA A 365 -17.51 -0.79 23.78
CA ALA A 365 -16.61 -1.38 22.78
C ALA A 365 -15.15 -0.99 23.02
N MET A 366 -14.87 0.28 23.35
CA MET A 366 -13.52 0.74 23.67
C MET A 366 -12.95 0.11 24.95
N GLU A 367 -13.76 -0.13 25.98
CA GLU A 367 -13.35 -0.87 27.19
C GLU A 367 -12.95 -2.32 26.86
N ILE A 368 -13.73 -3.00 26.01
CA ILE A 368 -13.45 -4.36 25.54
C ILE A 368 -12.16 -4.40 24.71
N ILE A 369 -12.01 -3.45 23.77
CA ILE A 369 -10.80 -3.28 22.95
C ILE A 369 -9.57 -3.10 23.85
N ASP A 370 -9.65 -2.16 24.79
CA ASP A 370 -8.54 -1.89 25.72
C ASP A 370 -8.22 -3.12 26.57
N ALA A 371 -9.20 -3.92 26.99
CA ALA A 371 -8.95 -5.15 27.72
C ALA A 371 -8.21 -6.20 26.88
N LEU A 372 -8.60 -6.38 25.61
CA LEU A 372 -8.16 -7.51 24.78
C LEU A 372 -6.89 -7.24 23.95
N GLU A 373 -6.68 -6.01 23.49
CA GLU A 373 -5.51 -5.64 22.69
C GLU A 373 -4.25 -5.47 23.57
N PRO A 374 -3.11 -6.09 23.21
CA PRO A 374 -1.86 -5.93 23.96
C PRO A 374 -1.10 -4.65 23.60
N HIS A 375 -1.52 -3.96 22.53
CA HIS A 375 -0.83 -2.82 21.93
C HIS A 375 -1.72 -1.57 21.94
N ARG A 376 -1.08 -0.42 21.71
CA ARG A 376 -1.75 0.83 21.32
C ARG A 376 -2.09 0.79 19.84
N ARG A 377 -3.01 1.63 19.38
CA ARG A 377 -3.29 1.81 17.95
C ARG A 377 -2.54 3.02 17.37
N GLU A 378 -2.10 3.94 18.21
CA GLU A 378 -1.37 5.15 17.79
C GLU A 378 -2.19 5.94 16.75
N VAL A 379 -1.63 6.22 15.57
CA VAL A 379 -2.35 6.91 14.50
C VAL A 379 -3.47 6.03 13.93
N TYR A 380 -3.32 4.71 13.92
CA TYR A 380 -4.32 3.80 13.33
C TYR A 380 -5.67 3.95 14.02
N CYS A 381 -6.75 4.00 13.23
CA CYS A 381 -8.11 4.25 13.72
C CYS A 381 -8.33 5.62 14.42
N GLY A 382 -7.39 6.56 14.32
CA GLY A 382 -7.54 7.94 14.74
C GLY A 382 -8.24 8.82 13.67
N ALA A 383 -7.64 9.96 13.34
CA ALA A 383 -8.05 10.81 12.22
C ALA A 383 -6.85 11.53 11.58
N ILE A 384 -6.81 11.63 10.26
CA ILE A 384 -5.83 12.45 9.51
C ILE A 384 -6.60 13.41 8.60
N GLY A 385 -6.16 14.66 8.53
CA GLY A 385 -6.78 15.63 7.63
C GLY A 385 -6.42 17.07 7.96
N TYR A 386 -7.33 17.98 7.63
CA TYR A 386 -7.14 19.41 7.83
C TYR A 386 -8.36 20.10 8.43
N VAL A 387 -8.10 21.19 9.15
CA VAL A 387 -9.06 22.25 9.48
C VAL A 387 -8.53 23.54 8.87
N SER A 388 -9.19 24.02 7.81
CA SER A 388 -8.83 25.27 7.15
C SER A 388 -9.07 26.44 8.09
N ALA A 389 -8.26 27.50 7.96
CA ALA A 389 -8.53 28.77 8.63
C ALA A 389 -9.89 29.39 8.24
N THR A 390 -10.52 28.93 7.15
CA THR A 390 -11.88 29.31 6.72
C THR A 390 -13.00 28.50 7.38
N GLY A 391 -12.66 27.52 8.22
CA GLY A 391 -13.60 26.67 8.97
C GLY A 391 -13.96 25.35 8.27
N ARG A 392 -13.60 25.15 7.01
CA ARG A 392 -13.78 23.86 6.32
C ARG A 392 -12.89 22.78 6.93
N MET A 393 -13.43 21.58 7.12
CA MET A 393 -12.70 20.41 7.65
C MET A 393 -12.96 19.18 6.77
N ASP A 394 -11.93 18.37 6.55
CA ASP A 394 -12.06 17.01 5.99
C ASP A 394 -11.08 16.10 6.73
N MET A 395 -11.60 15.00 7.27
CA MET A 395 -10.87 14.05 8.09
C MET A 395 -11.12 12.63 7.57
N ASN A 396 -10.07 11.82 7.49
CA ASN A 396 -10.17 10.38 7.21
C ASN A 396 -10.23 9.54 8.48
N ILE A 397 -10.50 8.25 8.33
CA ILE A 397 -10.15 7.24 9.33
C ILE A 397 -8.88 6.54 8.85
N PRO A 398 -7.74 6.66 9.54
CA PRO A 398 -6.47 6.05 9.14
C PRO A 398 -6.50 4.53 9.35
N ILE A 399 -7.08 3.85 8.37
CA ILE A 399 -6.96 2.42 8.11
C ILE A 399 -6.12 2.22 6.86
N ARG A 400 -5.48 1.04 6.70
CA ARG A 400 -4.43 0.84 5.68
C ARG A 400 -3.27 1.82 5.88
N THR A 401 -2.90 2.03 7.14
CA THR A 401 -1.95 3.05 7.53
C THR A 401 -0.74 2.40 8.17
N THR A 402 0.43 2.89 7.74
CA THR A 402 1.75 2.46 8.20
C THR A 402 2.44 3.66 8.85
N VAL A 403 3.11 3.42 9.96
CA VAL A 403 3.96 4.39 10.66
C VAL A 403 5.41 3.94 10.48
N CYS A 404 6.30 4.87 10.14
CA CYS A 404 7.74 4.61 10.03
C CYS A 404 8.49 5.55 10.97
N ALA A 405 9.12 5.02 12.01
CA ALA A 405 9.92 5.80 12.95
C ALA A 405 10.95 4.92 13.66
N LYS A 406 12.06 5.50 14.11
CA LYS A 406 13.08 4.80 14.93
C LYS A 406 13.61 3.49 14.28
N GLY A 407 13.70 3.45 12.94
CA GLY A 407 14.15 2.28 12.19
C GLY A 407 13.14 1.12 12.16
N GLU A 408 11.88 1.36 12.51
CA GLU A 408 10.81 0.37 12.53
C GLU A 408 9.58 0.90 11.77
N ILE A 409 8.94 0.00 11.03
CA ILE A 409 7.59 0.14 10.51
C ILE A 409 6.61 -0.50 11.49
N ARG A 410 5.52 0.19 11.81
CA ARG A 410 4.31 -0.38 12.43
C ARG A 410 3.09 -0.18 11.55
N PHE A 411 2.28 -1.23 11.42
CA PHE A 411 0.97 -1.14 10.79
C PHE A 411 0.01 -2.10 11.47
N TYR A 412 -1.28 -1.93 11.20
CA TYR A 412 -2.33 -2.60 11.95
C TYR A 412 -3.42 -3.10 11.02
N ALA A 413 -4.11 -4.15 11.46
CA ALA A 413 -5.37 -4.58 10.86
C ALA A 413 -6.32 -5.13 11.91
N GLY A 414 -7.57 -4.72 11.83
CA GLY A 414 -8.66 -5.25 12.65
C GLY A 414 -9.93 -5.46 11.85
N GLY A 415 -10.91 -6.08 12.48
CA GLY A 415 -12.23 -6.40 11.94
C GLY A 415 -13.32 -6.17 12.98
N GLY A 416 -14.50 -5.77 12.52
CA GLY A 416 -15.67 -5.57 13.37
C GLY A 416 -16.34 -6.89 13.67
N ILE A 417 -16.24 -7.35 14.91
CA ILE A 417 -16.82 -8.62 15.36
C ILE A 417 -18.26 -8.37 15.77
N VAL A 418 -19.19 -9.16 15.22
CA VAL A 418 -20.62 -9.19 15.56
C VAL A 418 -21.01 -10.57 16.09
N ALA A 419 -22.27 -10.75 16.51
CA ALA A 419 -22.75 -12.02 17.07
C ALA A 419 -22.55 -13.23 16.12
N ASP A 420 -22.69 -13.02 14.81
CA ASP A 420 -22.56 -14.07 13.78
C ASP A 420 -21.12 -14.23 13.24
N SER A 421 -20.13 -13.57 13.85
CA SER A 421 -18.73 -13.69 13.44
C SER A 421 -18.11 -15.04 13.88
N SER A 422 -17.18 -15.56 13.10
CA SER A 422 -16.30 -16.68 13.50
C SER A 422 -14.89 -16.14 13.78
N PRO A 423 -14.26 -16.48 14.91
CA PRO A 423 -12.88 -16.07 15.21
C PRO A 423 -11.89 -16.33 14.07
N GLU A 424 -12.02 -17.46 13.39
CA GLU A 424 -11.16 -17.88 12.28
C GLU A 424 -11.31 -16.96 11.07
N SER A 425 -12.56 -16.69 10.67
CA SER A 425 -12.83 -15.79 9.54
C SER A 425 -12.36 -14.36 9.83
N GLU A 426 -12.51 -13.89 11.08
CA GLU A 426 -12.02 -12.56 11.48
C GLU A 426 -10.49 -12.47 11.45
N TYR A 427 -9.79 -13.55 11.85
CA TYR A 427 -8.34 -13.64 11.72
C TYR A 427 -7.91 -13.56 10.24
N GLU A 428 -8.53 -14.37 9.39
CA GLU A 428 -8.25 -14.38 7.94
C GLU A 428 -8.52 -13.03 7.30
N GLU A 429 -9.58 -12.33 7.73
CA GLU A 429 -9.86 -10.98 7.26
C GLU A 429 -8.71 -10.01 7.58
N THR A 430 -8.10 -10.11 8.76
CA THR A 430 -6.93 -9.28 9.09
C THR A 430 -5.73 -9.56 8.18
N GLU A 431 -5.51 -10.81 7.77
CA GLU A 431 -4.45 -11.19 6.82
C GLU A 431 -4.71 -10.66 5.41
N VAL A 432 -5.94 -10.82 4.92
CA VAL A 432 -6.38 -10.24 3.63
C VAL A 432 -6.22 -8.73 3.65
N LYS A 433 -6.49 -8.11 4.79
CA LYS A 433 -6.37 -6.68 4.97
C LYS A 433 -4.92 -6.20 4.78
N ILE A 434 -3.92 -6.89 5.31
CA ILE A 434 -2.53 -6.44 5.21
C ILE A 434 -1.78 -6.94 3.98
N ALA A 435 -2.38 -7.82 3.17
CA ALA A 435 -1.75 -8.39 1.98
C ALA A 435 -1.11 -7.34 1.05
N ALA A 436 -1.81 -6.21 0.80
CA ALA A 436 -1.27 -5.13 -0.04
C ALA A 436 -0.03 -4.46 0.59
N ILE A 437 -0.04 -4.25 1.91
CA ILE A 437 1.11 -3.68 2.64
C ILE A 437 2.28 -4.67 2.62
N ARG A 438 2.03 -5.97 2.89
CA ARG A 438 3.09 -7.01 2.82
C ARG A 438 3.72 -7.06 1.43
N ALA A 439 2.91 -7.06 0.37
CA ALA A 439 3.40 -7.09 -1.01
C ALA A 439 4.24 -5.84 -1.34
N ALA A 440 3.84 -4.66 -0.86
CA ALA A 440 4.65 -3.44 -1.02
C ALA A 440 5.99 -3.55 -0.27
N LEU A 441 5.99 -4.04 0.97
CA LEU A 441 7.20 -4.22 1.78
C LEU A 441 8.18 -5.22 1.14
N GLN A 442 7.69 -6.32 0.58
CA GLN A 442 8.52 -7.32 -0.11
C GLN A 442 9.34 -6.74 -1.27
N ARG A 443 8.83 -5.72 -1.96
CA ARG A 443 9.56 -5.03 -3.05
C ARG A 443 10.79 -4.28 -2.56
N PHE A 444 10.82 -3.91 -1.27
CA PHE A 444 11.93 -3.21 -0.62
C PHE A 444 12.75 -4.12 0.29
N ALA A 445 12.42 -5.41 0.38
CA ALA A 445 13.19 -6.37 1.17
C ALA A 445 14.65 -6.39 0.70
N VAL A 446 15.56 -6.11 1.62
CA VAL A 446 16.99 -6.35 1.38
C VAL A 446 17.15 -7.86 1.29
N PRO A 447 17.76 -8.40 0.21
CA PRO A 447 18.05 -9.82 0.14
C PRO A 447 18.81 -10.23 1.39
N ALA A 448 18.41 -11.33 2.02
CA ALA A 448 19.20 -11.92 3.08
C ALA A 448 20.66 -12.10 2.59
N PRO A 449 21.67 -11.89 3.45
CA PRO A 449 23.03 -12.25 3.08
C PRO A 449 23.02 -13.73 2.62
N PRO A 450 23.67 -14.05 1.49
CA PRO A 450 23.58 -15.38 0.92
C PRO A 450 24.05 -16.41 1.94
N ASP A 451 23.27 -17.48 2.11
CA ASP A 451 23.65 -18.62 2.94
C ASP A 451 25.13 -19.01 2.69
N PRO A 452 25.97 -19.12 3.74
CA PRO A 452 27.37 -19.52 3.62
C PRO A 452 27.54 -20.84 2.85
N GLU A 453 26.63 -21.80 3.04
CA GLU A 453 26.64 -23.10 2.36
C GLU A 453 26.37 -22.93 0.86
N LYS A 454 25.35 -22.15 0.49
CA LYS A 454 25.09 -21.83 -0.93
C LYS A 454 26.23 -21.06 -1.58
N SER A 455 26.90 -20.20 -0.83
CA SER A 455 28.04 -19.43 -1.35
C SER A 455 29.20 -20.34 -1.74
N GLU A 456 29.49 -21.36 -0.92
CA GLU A 456 30.50 -22.37 -1.26
C GLU A 456 30.04 -23.28 -2.41
N LEU A 457 28.78 -23.72 -2.40
CA LEU A 457 28.23 -24.50 -3.51
C LEU A 457 28.29 -23.75 -4.84
N ARG A 458 28.00 -22.43 -4.86
CA ARG A 458 28.14 -21.60 -6.08
C ARG A 458 29.56 -21.65 -6.62
N ARG A 459 30.57 -21.52 -5.73
CA ARG A 459 31.99 -21.60 -6.13
C ARG A 459 32.31 -22.94 -6.78
N ILE A 460 31.86 -24.04 -6.16
CA ILE A 460 32.06 -25.40 -6.66
C ILE A 460 31.38 -25.61 -8.02
N PHE A 461 30.10 -25.24 -8.14
CA PHE A 461 29.33 -25.49 -9.36
C PHE A 461 29.71 -24.56 -10.52
N ILE A 462 30.15 -23.33 -10.25
CA ILE A 462 30.75 -22.47 -11.29
C ILE A 462 32.02 -23.13 -11.85
N ALA A 463 32.92 -23.62 -10.99
CA ALA A 463 34.14 -24.30 -11.43
C ALA A 463 33.82 -25.60 -12.20
N LYS A 464 32.85 -26.39 -11.71
CA LYS A 464 32.39 -27.62 -12.38
C LYS A 464 31.81 -27.32 -13.76
N ARG A 465 30.98 -26.28 -13.88
CA ARG A 465 30.40 -25.83 -15.16
C ARG A 465 31.49 -25.37 -16.12
N ASP A 466 32.38 -24.51 -15.67
CA ASP A 466 33.46 -23.96 -16.52
C ASP A 466 34.37 -25.07 -17.05
N ALA A 467 34.60 -26.12 -16.26
CA ALA A 467 35.29 -27.33 -16.70
C ALA A 467 34.45 -28.17 -17.67
N HIS A 468 33.15 -28.33 -17.41
CA HIS A 468 32.25 -29.12 -18.25
C HIS A 468 32.12 -28.55 -19.67
N PHE A 469 31.99 -27.23 -19.81
CA PHE A 469 31.87 -26.55 -21.11
C PHE A 469 33.20 -25.97 -21.62
N ALA A 470 34.35 -26.41 -21.08
CA ALA A 470 35.66 -25.91 -21.48
C ALA A 470 35.94 -26.09 -22.98
N ASN A 471 35.38 -27.14 -23.59
CA ASN A 471 35.53 -27.48 -25.01
C ASN A 471 34.35 -27.01 -25.88
N GLY A 472 33.52 -26.09 -25.36
CA GLY A 472 32.33 -25.57 -26.03
C GLY A 472 31.04 -26.31 -25.65
N SER A 473 29.92 -25.66 -25.90
CA SER A 473 28.58 -26.11 -25.49
C SER A 473 27.60 -26.34 -26.65
N ALA A 474 28.03 -26.12 -27.90
CA ALA A 474 27.15 -26.11 -29.07
C ALA A 474 26.30 -27.39 -29.24
N ALA A 475 26.91 -28.57 -29.05
CA ALA A 475 26.19 -29.84 -29.15
C ALA A 475 25.12 -29.99 -28.06
N PHE A 476 25.43 -29.57 -26.83
CA PHE A 476 24.49 -29.55 -25.73
C PHE A 476 23.36 -28.54 -26.00
N SER A 477 23.69 -27.31 -26.39
CA SER A 477 22.73 -26.27 -26.75
C SER A 477 21.74 -26.71 -27.82
N ALA A 478 22.22 -27.35 -28.89
CA ALA A 478 21.36 -27.84 -29.96
C ALA A 478 20.42 -28.96 -29.48
N SER A 479 20.96 -29.94 -28.76
CA SER A 479 20.18 -31.07 -28.21
C SER A 479 19.11 -30.59 -27.23
N ILE A 480 19.50 -29.75 -26.27
CA ILE A 480 18.58 -29.27 -25.23
C ILE A 480 17.50 -28.35 -25.81
N THR A 481 17.84 -27.51 -26.78
CA THR A 481 16.89 -26.66 -27.51
C THR A 481 15.84 -27.50 -28.22
N GLN A 482 16.27 -28.57 -28.91
CA GLN A 482 15.33 -29.47 -29.58
C GLN A 482 14.40 -30.14 -28.56
N ARG A 483 14.94 -30.70 -27.47
CA ARG A 483 14.15 -31.38 -26.44
C ARG A 483 13.14 -30.45 -25.75
N LEU A 484 13.52 -29.20 -25.48
CA LEU A 484 12.59 -28.20 -24.93
C LEU A 484 11.42 -27.92 -25.87
N ARG A 485 11.68 -27.83 -27.19
CA ARG A 485 10.64 -27.59 -28.21
C ARG A 485 9.68 -28.77 -28.40
N GLU A 486 10.10 -29.97 -28.02
CA GLU A 486 9.28 -31.17 -28.10
C GLU A 486 8.26 -31.28 -26.95
N LEU A 487 8.42 -30.50 -25.88
CA LEU A 487 7.49 -30.49 -24.75
C LEU A 487 6.10 -29.98 -25.17
N PRO A 488 5.00 -30.66 -24.79
CA PRO A 488 3.65 -30.18 -25.04
C PRO A 488 3.40 -28.77 -24.49
N ALA A 489 3.85 -28.50 -23.27
CA ALA A 489 3.72 -27.19 -22.64
C ALA A 489 4.43 -26.07 -23.43
N TYR A 490 5.56 -26.36 -24.08
CA TYR A 490 6.21 -25.39 -24.97
C TYR A 490 5.41 -25.19 -26.25
N ARG A 491 4.92 -26.28 -26.86
CA ARG A 491 4.13 -26.22 -28.10
C ARG A 491 2.86 -25.38 -27.93
N ASP A 492 2.21 -25.52 -26.78
CA ASP A 492 0.98 -24.79 -26.44
C ASP A 492 1.22 -23.35 -25.97
N ALA A 493 2.43 -23.04 -25.47
CA ALA A 493 2.80 -21.70 -25.00
C ALA A 493 2.75 -20.65 -26.13
N LYS A 494 2.18 -19.49 -25.84
CA LYS A 494 2.18 -18.32 -26.72
C LYS A 494 3.29 -17.35 -26.36
N THR A 495 3.58 -17.21 -25.07
CA THR A 495 4.62 -16.34 -24.53
C THR A 495 5.67 -17.16 -23.82
N VAL A 496 6.93 -17.03 -24.26
CA VAL A 496 8.06 -17.79 -23.74
C VAL A 496 9.10 -16.83 -23.17
N LEU A 497 9.41 -16.98 -21.89
CA LEU A 497 10.56 -16.33 -21.27
C LEU A 497 11.81 -17.17 -21.55
N ALA A 498 12.82 -16.54 -22.16
CA ALA A 498 14.16 -17.10 -22.27
C ALA A 498 15.17 -16.19 -21.56
N THR A 499 16.36 -16.71 -21.33
CA THR A 499 17.44 -15.98 -20.66
C THR A 499 18.73 -16.23 -21.39
N PHE A 500 19.56 -15.20 -21.54
CA PHE A 500 20.88 -15.36 -22.15
C PHE A 500 21.94 -15.77 -21.15
N SER A 501 22.85 -16.59 -21.68
CA SER A 501 23.87 -17.31 -20.93
C SER A 501 24.94 -16.37 -20.37
N ILE A 502 25.45 -16.70 -19.18
CA ILE A 502 26.49 -15.94 -18.49
C ILE A 502 27.77 -16.77 -18.39
N GLY A 503 28.91 -16.18 -18.75
CA GLY A 503 30.22 -16.84 -18.64
C GLY A 503 30.32 -18.05 -19.59
N LYS A 504 30.74 -19.22 -19.07
CA LYS A 504 30.90 -20.46 -19.85
C LYS A 504 29.70 -21.41 -19.72
N GLU A 505 28.49 -20.86 -19.68
CA GLU A 505 27.26 -21.65 -19.75
C GLU A 505 27.03 -22.23 -21.15
N TRP A 506 26.03 -23.12 -21.26
CA TRP A 506 25.54 -23.51 -22.57
C TRP A 506 24.84 -22.34 -23.24
N ASP A 507 25.00 -22.20 -24.56
CA ASP A 507 24.42 -21.09 -25.31
C ASP A 507 22.90 -21.27 -25.47
N THR A 508 22.14 -20.33 -24.93
CA THR A 508 20.68 -20.26 -24.92
C THR A 508 20.11 -19.44 -26.08
N ARG A 509 20.96 -18.71 -26.81
CA ARG A 509 20.52 -17.90 -27.96
C ARG A 509 19.84 -18.74 -29.04
N PRO A 510 20.28 -19.97 -29.40
CA PRO A 510 19.56 -20.84 -30.32
C PRO A 510 18.12 -21.16 -29.89
N PHE A 511 17.86 -21.25 -28.58
CA PHE A 511 16.50 -21.46 -28.07
C PHE A 511 15.64 -20.21 -28.26
N ALA A 512 16.16 -19.01 -27.98
CA ALA A 512 15.46 -17.76 -28.23
C ALA A 512 15.15 -17.54 -29.72
N GLU A 513 16.09 -17.88 -30.61
CA GLU A 513 15.89 -17.87 -32.06
C GLU A 513 14.79 -18.84 -32.48
N ALA A 514 14.76 -20.04 -31.90
CA ALA A 514 13.72 -21.02 -32.17
C ALA A 514 12.33 -20.57 -31.71
N VAL A 515 12.22 -19.89 -30.55
CA VAL A 515 10.96 -19.30 -30.07
C VAL A 515 10.38 -18.31 -31.10
N LEU A 516 11.21 -17.44 -31.65
CA LEU A 516 10.79 -16.49 -32.69
C LEU A 516 10.42 -17.20 -33.99
N ALA A 517 11.22 -18.19 -34.42
CA ALA A 517 10.95 -18.98 -35.61
C ALA A 517 9.63 -19.79 -35.51
N ASP A 518 9.28 -20.22 -34.31
CA ASP A 518 8.02 -20.93 -34.01
C ASP A 518 6.82 -19.96 -33.89
N GLY A 519 7.01 -18.65 -34.14
CA GLY A 519 5.95 -17.64 -34.16
C GLY A 519 5.43 -17.26 -32.77
N LYS A 520 6.18 -17.56 -31.71
CA LYS A 520 5.82 -17.27 -30.31
C LYS A 520 6.35 -15.90 -29.88
N THR A 521 5.76 -15.33 -28.84
CA THR A 521 6.26 -14.09 -28.23
C THR A 521 7.46 -14.41 -27.36
N LEU A 522 8.65 -14.01 -27.79
CA LEU A 522 9.86 -14.09 -26.98
C LEU A 522 9.88 -12.94 -25.96
N VAL A 523 10.10 -13.28 -24.71
CA VAL A 523 10.31 -12.33 -23.62
C VAL A 523 11.71 -12.51 -23.06
N LEU A 524 12.44 -11.42 -22.89
CA LEU A 524 13.79 -11.42 -22.29
C LEU A 524 13.84 -10.49 -21.08
N PRO A 525 14.66 -10.82 -20.05
CA PRO A 525 14.85 -9.97 -18.89
C PRO A 525 15.87 -8.85 -19.14
N ARG A 526 15.63 -7.69 -18.52
CA ARG A 526 16.54 -6.54 -18.42
C ARG A 526 16.84 -6.24 -16.96
N VAL A 527 18.10 -5.91 -16.63
CA VAL A 527 18.50 -5.61 -15.26
C VAL A 527 18.31 -4.13 -14.96
N VAL A 528 17.40 -3.83 -14.04
CA VAL A 528 17.28 -2.48 -13.48
C VAL A 528 18.24 -2.37 -12.29
N LYS A 529 19.14 -1.38 -12.30
CA LYS A 529 20.16 -1.23 -11.24
C LYS A 529 19.59 -0.62 -9.94
N LYS A 530 18.52 0.16 -10.04
CA LYS A 530 17.82 0.83 -8.93
C LYS A 530 16.32 0.96 -9.26
N PRO A 531 15.43 0.16 -8.64
CA PRO A 531 15.71 -0.95 -7.72
C PRO A 531 16.45 -2.09 -8.44
N ARG A 532 17.25 -2.89 -7.72
CA ARG A 532 17.86 -4.12 -8.26
C ARG A 532 16.77 -5.16 -8.58
N MET A 533 16.17 -5.11 -9.76
CA MET A 533 15.13 -6.05 -10.22
C MET A 533 15.32 -6.46 -11.69
N LEU A 534 14.59 -7.49 -12.12
CA LEU A 534 14.41 -7.79 -13.53
C LEU A 534 13.10 -7.18 -14.03
N GLU A 535 13.17 -6.51 -15.17
CA GLU A 535 12.01 -6.15 -15.98
C GLU A 535 11.96 -7.03 -17.22
N LEU A 536 10.76 -7.34 -17.69
CA LEU A 536 10.56 -8.19 -18.85
C LEU A 536 10.12 -7.36 -20.06
N TYR A 537 10.66 -7.69 -21.23
CA TYR A 537 10.33 -7.03 -22.47
C TYR A 537 10.13 -8.04 -23.60
N ALA A 538 9.12 -7.81 -24.43
CA ALA A 538 8.87 -8.60 -25.62
C ALA A 538 9.85 -8.18 -26.73
N VAL A 539 10.56 -9.17 -27.29
CA VAL A 539 11.58 -8.99 -28.33
C VAL A 539 11.09 -9.60 -29.63
N ARG A 540 11.27 -8.90 -30.75
CA ARG A 540 10.85 -9.33 -32.09
C ARG A 540 12.03 -9.62 -33.00
N ASP A 541 13.14 -8.91 -32.82
CA ASP A 541 14.36 -9.06 -33.60
C ASP A 541 15.59 -9.01 -32.69
N LEU A 542 16.25 -10.16 -32.50
CA LEU A 542 17.45 -10.29 -31.66
C LEU A 542 18.65 -9.46 -32.12
N SER A 543 18.65 -8.94 -33.35
CA SER A 543 19.73 -8.10 -33.88
C SER A 543 19.46 -6.60 -33.71
N ALA A 544 18.19 -6.19 -33.70
CA ALA A 544 17.79 -4.79 -33.65
C ALA A 544 17.27 -4.34 -32.27
N ASP A 545 16.70 -5.25 -31.50
CA ASP A 545 16.00 -4.93 -30.24
C ASP A 545 16.90 -5.01 -29.00
N LEU A 546 18.13 -5.52 -29.15
CA LEU A 546 19.05 -5.74 -28.05
C LEU A 546 20.15 -4.67 -27.98
N VAL A 547 20.58 -4.38 -26.74
CA VAL A 547 21.70 -3.51 -26.43
C VAL A 547 22.63 -4.18 -25.43
N PRO A 548 23.92 -3.82 -25.38
CA PRO A 548 24.82 -4.31 -24.34
C PRO A 548 24.29 -4.02 -22.94
N GLY A 549 24.15 -5.06 -22.13
CA GLY A 549 23.59 -5.03 -20.78
C GLY A 549 24.62 -5.27 -19.67
N VAL A 550 24.14 -5.68 -18.50
CA VAL A 550 24.98 -5.95 -17.33
C VAL A 550 25.68 -7.31 -17.50
N TRP A 551 26.90 -7.43 -16.95
CA TRP A 551 27.72 -8.66 -17.02
C TRP A 551 28.06 -9.14 -18.44
N GLY A 552 27.98 -8.27 -19.44
CA GLY A 552 28.29 -8.58 -20.83
C GLY A 552 27.18 -9.36 -21.55
N ILE A 553 25.98 -9.43 -20.96
CA ILE A 553 24.79 -10.04 -21.56
C ILE A 553 24.06 -8.98 -22.38
N GLU A 554 23.55 -9.35 -23.55
CA GLU A 554 22.65 -8.48 -24.30
C GLU A 554 21.27 -8.39 -23.63
N GLU A 555 20.74 -7.18 -23.48
CA GLU A 555 19.46 -6.92 -22.83
C GLU A 555 18.51 -6.17 -23.80
N PRO A 556 17.19 -6.36 -23.68
CA PRO A 556 16.23 -5.66 -24.54
C PRO A 556 16.25 -4.15 -24.31
N ASP A 557 16.22 -3.37 -25.39
CA ASP A 557 16.16 -1.91 -25.37
C ASP A 557 14.74 -1.44 -25.00
N PRO A 558 14.52 -0.80 -23.85
CA PRO A 558 13.19 -0.34 -23.43
C PRO A 558 12.61 0.75 -24.35
N ALA A 559 13.42 1.39 -25.21
CA ALA A 559 12.92 2.32 -26.22
C ALA A 559 12.30 1.61 -27.45
N ARG A 560 12.62 0.33 -27.66
CA ARG A 560 12.20 -0.46 -28.83
C ARG A 560 11.26 -1.60 -28.46
N CYS A 561 11.42 -2.14 -27.25
CA CYS A 561 10.70 -3.31 -26.79
C CYS A 561 9.53 -2.92 -25.89
N GLU A 562 8.42 -3.64 -26.03
CA GLU A 562 7.26 -3.45 -25.17
C GLU A 562 7.45 -4.18 -23.85
N ARG A 563 7.19 -3.51 -22.72
CA ARG A 563 7.27 -4.13 -21.40
C ARG A 563 6.19 -5.20 -21.22
N ARG A 564 6.55 -6.30 -20.56
CA ARG A 564 5.67 -7.43 -20.21
C ARG A 564 5.67 -7.71 -18.72
N ASP A 565 4.62 -8.36 -18.25
CA ASP A 565 4.55 -8.89 -16.88
C ASP A 565 4.90 -10.39 -16.89
N ILE A 566 5.49 -10.89 -15.80
CA ILE A 566 5.78 -12.33 -15.67
C ILE A 566 4.49 -13.17 -15.67
N ARG A 567 3.36 -12.57 -15.29
CA ARG A 567 2.04 -13.21 -15.35
C ARG A 567 1.56 -13.51 -16.77
N ASP A 568 2.15 -12.87 -17.77
CA ASP A 568 1.82 -13.08 -19.19
C ASP A 568 2.62 -14.24 -19.82
N VAL A 569 3.54 -14.87 -19.07
CA VAL A 569 4.44 -15.91 -19.55
C VAL A 569 3.84 -17.30 -19.33
N ASP A 570 3.74 -18.10 -20.39
CA ASP A 570 3.23 -19.48 -20.33
C ASP A 570 4.35 -20.49 -20.03
N PHE A 571 5.54 -20.26 -20.58
CA PHE A 571 6.71 -21.13 -20.43
C PHE A 571 7.95 -20.31 -20.11
N ALA A 572 8.64 -20.64 -19.03
CA ALA A 572 9.82 -19.90 -18.56
C ALA A 572 11.04 -20.81 -18.50
N LEU A 573 12.01 -20.57 -19.39
CA LEU A 573 13.36 -21.15 -19.26
C LEU A 573 14.15 -20.28 -18.27
N VAL A 574 14.54 -20.88 -17.15
CA VAL A 574 15.16 -20.18 -16.02
C VAL A 574 16.62 -20.65 -15.83
N PRO A 575 17.58 -19.73 -15.59
CA PRO A 575 18.98 -20.11 -15.40
C PRO A 575 19.21 -20.72 -14.01
N ALA A 576 20.15 -21.65 -13.93
CA ALA A 576 20.62 -22.27 -12.70
C ALA A 576 22.04 -22.84 -12.89
N LEU A 577 22.83 -22.85 -11.81
CA LEU A 577 24.10 -23.57 -11.72
C LEU A 577 23.90 -25.04 -11.35
N ALA A 578 22.90 -25.32 -10.52
CA ALA A 578 22.47 -26.66 -10.15
C ALA A 578 20.99 -26.62 -9.76
N VAL A 579 20.33 -27.77 -9.80
CA VAL A 579 18.95 -27.95 -9.33
C VAL A 579 18.84 -29.28 -8.61
N ASP A 580 17.96 -29.36 -7.61
CA ASP A 580 17.68 -30.61 -6.91
C ASP A 580 16.34 -31.25 -7.26
N CYS A 581 16.08 -32.43 -6.68
CA CYS A 581 14.88 -33.21 -6.95
C CYS A 581 13.57 -32.58 -6.41
N GLU A 582 13.67 -31.53 -5.60
CA GLU A 582 12.54 -30.71 -5.11
C GLU A 582 12.35 -29.44 -5.96
N GLY A 583 13.14 -29.26 -7.03
CA GLY A 583 13.07 -28.09 -7.89
C GLY A 583 13.74 -26.84 -7.31
N ILE A 584 14.48 -26.95 -6.20
CA ILE A 584 15.26 -25.85 -5.64
C ILE A 584 16.47 -25.60 -6.52
N ARG A 585 16.72 -24.31 -6.84
CA ARG A 585 17.76 -23.90 -7.77
C ARG A 585 18.91 -23.22 -7.05
N LEU A 586 20.13 -23.55 -7.45
CA LEU A 586 21.31 -22.77 -7.11
C LEU A 586 21.57 -21.72 -8.21
N GLY A 587 21.14 -20.49 -8.00
CA GLY A 587 21.47 -19.36 -8.89
C GLY A 587 22.79 -18.65 -8.52
N TYR A 588 23.11 -17.56 -9.22
CA TYR A 588 24.33 -16.75 -9.01
C TYR A 588 24.32 -15.85 -7.77
N GLY A 589 23.28 -15.91 -6.93
CA GLY A 589 23.27 -15.28 -5.60
C GLY A 589 22.74 -13.84 -5.52
N ALA A 590 22.18 -13.29 -6.61
CA ALA A 590 21.55 -11.97 -6.60
C ALA A 590 20.02 -11.99 -6.40
N GLY A 591 19.40 -13.18 -6.29
CA GLY A 591 17.96 -13.36 -6.04
C GLY A 591 17.05 -12.70 -7.07
N TYR A 592 17.53 -12.44 -8.29
CA TYR A 592 16.76 -11.78 -9.34
C TYR A 592 15.60 -12.64 -9.83
N PHE A 593 15.88 -13.92 -10.11
CA PHE A 593 14.88 -14.84 -10.62
C PHE A 593 13.89 -15.26 -9.55
N ASP A 594 14.29 -15.46 -8.30
CA ASP A 594 13.34 -15.81 -7.24
C ASP A 594 12.29 -14.71 -7.03
N ARG A 595 12.72 -13.43 -7.06
CA ARG A 595 11.81 -12.28 -7.01
C ARG A 595 10.92 -12.16 -8.25
N LEU A 596 11.44 -12.47 -9.43
CA LEU A 596 10.66 -12.47 -10.66
C LEU A 596 9.61 -13.58 -10.65
N LEU A 597 10.02 -14.81 -10.31
CA LEU A 597 9.20 -16.00 -10.38
C LEU A 597 8.10 -16.03 -9.30
N ALA A 598 8.28 -15.34 -8.18
CA ALA A 598 7.23 -15.15 -7.17
C ALA A 598 5.95 -14.49 -7.74
N GLY A 599 6.06 -13.80 -8.88
CA GLY A 599 4.91 -13.20 -9.58
C GLY A 599 4.29 -14.08 -10.67
N SER A 600 4.79 -15.29 -10.92
CA SER A 600 4.32 -16.15 -12.02
C SER A 600 2.84 -16.53 -11.88
N ALA A 601 2.16 -16.73 -13.00
CA ALA A 601 0.79 -17.23 -12.97
C ALA A 601 0.75 -18.73 -12.61
N PRO A 602 -0.33 -19.25 -12.00
CA PRO A 602 -0.44 -20.68 -11.64
C PRO A 602 -0.30 -21.67 -12.82
N GLY A 603 -0.44 -21.20 -14.06
CA GLY A 603 -0.29 -22.02 -15.27
C GLY A 603 1.08 -21.93 -15.94
N THR A 604 2.00 -21.09 -15.45
CA THR A 604 3.33 -20.92 -16.04
C THR A 604 4.20 -22.13 -15.75
N LEU A 605 4.71 -22.82 -16.78
CA LEU A 605 5.69 -23.90 -16.58
C LEU A 605 7.10 -23.30 -16.47
N ARG A 606 7.69 -23.38 -15.27
CA ARG A 606 9.06 -22.96 -14.96
C ARG A 606 9.99 -24.14 -15.15
N VAL A 607 10.90 -24.03 -16.11
CA VAL A 607 11.83 -25.10 -16.49
C VAL A 607 13.27 -24.63 -16.34
N VAL A 608 14.11 -25.46 -15.73
CA VAL A 608 15.57 -25.33 -15.79
C VAL A 608 16.10 -26.34 -16.79
N ALA A 609 17.07 -25.94 -17.60
CA ALA A 609 17.81 -26.87 -18.46
C ALA A 609 19.31 -26.82 -18.17
N LEU A 610 19.88 -27.97 -17.83
CA LEU A 610 21.28 -28.12 -17.41
C LEU A 610 21.78 -29.56 -17.64
N PRO A 611 23.10 -29.79 -17.64
CA PRO A 611 23.60 -31.14 -17.81
C PRO A 611 23.24 -32.06 -16.63
N ASP A 612 23.14 -33.38 -16.86
CA ASP A 612 22.80 -34.37 -15.83
C ASP A 612 23.70 -34.24 -14.59
N ALA A 613 24.97 -33.88 -14.77
CA ALA A 613 25.93 -33.67 -13.69
C ALA A 613 25.60 -32.49 -12.75
N PHE A 614 24.63 -31.64 -13.09
CA PHE A 614 24.19 -30.47 -12.32
C PHE A 614 22.77 -30.65 -11.75
N PHE A 615 22.14 -31.80 -12.02
CA PHE A 615 20.96 -32.26 -11.30
C PHE A 615 21.43 -33.11 -10.11
N ILE A 616 21.15 -32.66 -8.89
CA ILE A 616 21.72 -33.23 -7.66
C ILE A 616 20.64 -33.62 -6.65
N ASP A 617 21.02 -34.31 -5.59
CA ASP A 617 20.06 -34.86 -4.63
C ASP A 617 19.38 -33.78 -3.79
N LYS A 618 20.13 -32.78 -3.30
CA LYS A 618 19.60 -31.76 -2.40
C LYS A 618 20.41 -30.48 -2.41
N LEU A 619 19.72 -29.34 -2.39
CA LEU A 619 20.28 -28.02 -2.15
C LEU A 619 19.75 -27.42 -0.85
N PRO A 620 20.51 -26.52 -0.19
CA PRO A 620 19.96 -25.71 0.89
C PRO A 620 18.80 -24.86 0.36
N ARG A 621 17.71 -24.77 1.11
CA ARG A 621 16.51 -23.99 0.77
C ARG A 621 16.38 -22.80 1.71
N GLU A 622 16.25 -21.61 1.14
CA GLU A 622 15.94 -20.37 1.84
C GLU A 622 14.45 -20.04 1.67
N PRO A 623 13.79 -19.35 2.62
CA PRO A 623 12.34 -19.09 2.57
C PRO A 623 11.85 -18.35 1.31
N HIS A 624 12.75 -17.63 0.63
CA HIS A 624 12.45 -16.86 -0.57
C HIS A 624 12.75 -17.59 -1.88
N ASP A 625 13.31 -18.82 -1.84
CA ASP A 625 13.58 -19.60 -3.04
C ASP A 625 12.27 -20.05 -3.68
N ILE A 626 12.13 -19.79 -4.99
CA ILE A 626 11.00 -20.26 -5.77
C ILE A 626 11.44 -21.51 -6.54
N ALA A 627 10.81 -22.64 -6.20
CA ALA A 627 11.02 -23.91 -6.89
C ALA A 627 10.54 -23.84 -8.35
N VAL A 628 11.19 -24.62 -9.21
CA VAL A 628 10.75 -24.83 -10.60
C VAL A 628 9.90 -26.08 -10.74
N ASP A 629 9.09 -26.12 -11.79
CA ASP A 629 8.14 -27.21 -12.04
C ASP A 629 8.78 -28.40 -12.74
N ALA A 630 9.87 -28.16 -13.48
CA ALA A 630 10.57 -29.19 -14.21
C ALA A 630 12.04 -28.91 -14.46
N VAL A 631 12.78 -29.99 -14.69
CA VAL A 631 14.19 -30.00 -15.05
C VAL A 631 14.36 -30.79 -16.34
N MET A 632 14.99 -30.18 -17.33
CA MET A 632 15.38 -30.83 -18.58
C MET A 632 16.90 -31.06 -18.59
N THR A 633 17.31 -32.31 -18.77
CA THR A 633 18.71 -32.67 -18.99
C THR A 633 18.90 -33.28 -20.38
N GLU A 634 20.13 -33.56 -20.76
CA GLU A 634 20.48 -34.21 -22.02
C GLU A 634 19.90 -35.63 -22.13
N THR A 635 19.61 -36.29 -21.01
CA THR A 635 19.03 -37.64 -20.99
C THR A 635 17.56 -37.66 -20.57
N HIS A 636 17.12 -36.85 -19.61
CA HIS A 636 15.79 -36.97 -18.99
C HIS A 636 14.99 -35.66 -18.94
N PHE A 637 13.68 -35.80 -18.74
CA PHE A 637 12.80 -34.70 -18.35
C PHE A 637 12.14 -35.07 -17.02
N HIS A 638 12.46 -34.32 -15.97
CA HIS A 638 11.96 -34.53 -14.63
C HIS A 638 10.88 -33.49 -14.32
N ARG A 639 9.66 -33.94 -14.02
CA ARG A 639 8.61 -33.07 -13.49
C ARG A 639 8.64 -33.16 -11.97
N ILE A 640 8.77 -32.02 -11.31
CA ILE A 640 8.75 -31.93 -9.85
C ILE A 640 7.28 -32.07 -9.41
N ALA A 641 6.99 -33.03 -8.54
CA ALA A 641 5.63 -33.27 -8.08
C ALA A 641 5.19 -32.10 -7.16
N GLU A 642 3.96 -31.60 -7.36
CA GLU A 642 3.32 -30.74 -6.37
C GLU A 642 3.06 -31.58 -5.11
N GLU A 643 3.70 -31.26 -3.99
CA GLU A 643 3.15 -31.64 -2.69
C GLU A 643 1.75 -31.01 -2.59
N GLN A 644 0.75 -31.87 -2.38
CA GLN A 644 -0.67 -31.49 -2.22
C GLN A 644 -0.91 -30.63 -0.98
#